data_AF-A0A164Z7G7-F1
#
_entry.id   AF-A0A164Z7G7-F1
#
_cell.length_a   1.000
_cell.length_b   1.000
_cell.length_c   1.000
_cell.angle_alpha   90.00
_cell.angle_beta   90.00
_cell.angle_gamma   90.00
#
_symmetry.space_group_name_H-M   'P 1'
#
loop_
_entity.id
_entity.type
_entity.pdbx_description
1 polymer ?
#
loop_
_entity_poly.entity_id
_entity_poly.type
_entity_poly.pdbx_seq_one_letter_code
_entity_poly.pdbx_strand_id
1 'polypeptide(L)'
;MAELTGDQSVAIGSDNGTDFPSDWMTNNGTFQHNISFAPSNHTDWIYAIGDNRSWLCPVWNETDGGVGNSFTPSAFFQVIIYSLYGVVFVLALVGNMVVCAVVFTSIRKWTVTNFFIVNMAAGDILMAFFCIPFTFVPTFVLLYWPFGAAMCRLVSFSQAVSVFVSAYTMVAISSDRYLAIVYPLRPRMTRKQAKWIIAAVWLAAVSTALPMLITSKLVVPEDSMWHQCADRYICTEVWADQMQKTQYTAVLLLLQYCFPLAVLVFTYGRIGLEIWGKKTPGEAHQHRDLRLARSKRKMIKMMIIVVFFFAFCWLPFNLLQVIGEHYQEIWSWTKINYVVFACHWLAMSHSAYNPIIYCCFNSKFRQVGHMFHLATPINGPPSPPLSLRYRDPLAITCAFKLLAGIGAETNNSLEMSTKHGWTLRFRSDNDSTHVPRSTESNNTLCQLHVTMGEFGVYDVQVNPLDGDRANCSFSTAKEPVNIYAPLLACFLFYVVLALLWIGLKKAFRNGYLDGCLYALKLKKKRNVNADESVTCKQTEDDKTTKKSSRLKSLDTFRGISIVIMIFVNDGAGQYFFFEHATWNGLQVADLVFPWFMWIMGVCMPISLRSSLRRKETKLTIFSGILRRSCLLFLLGLINNSLGGNIQLSQLRIPGVLQRFAITYLVVGMAGLLFTPADLSAPHQSSKTRKMLQDIIVLWPQWVFFLLLVAGHCFITFFLPIEEECPVGYLGPAGLHLDNKYPGQCIGGAAGYIDRLILTVQHIYNWSTTRQVYESGPYDPEGILGSMLCTFQVFLGAQAGVTLLVFSDWKSRIIRWLSWSVLTGAIGTVLCLASQNDGWIPVNKNLWSLSYVMVTTCFAFFLLTICYYLIDIRKWWTGSPFFYPGMNGILMYLGHQVTYNLFPWHWQTGLMNTHFERLVETLWGVSLWVAIATWLYHKKVFLAL
;
A
#
# COMPACT_ATOMS: atom_id res chain seq x y z
N MET A 1 -84.45 -12.24 13.56
CA MET A 1 -85.42 -11.90 12.47
C MET A 1 -85.35 -10.38 12.26
N ALA A 2 -85.73 -9.91 11.08
CA ALA A 2 -86.18 -8.55 10.76
C ALA A 2 -85.44 -7.31 11.35
N GLU A 3 -84.71 -6.61 10.47
CA GLU A 3 -85.10 -5.26 9.97
C GLU A 3 -84.91 -4.00 10.87
N LEU A 4 -85.13 -2.81 10.24
CA LEU A 4 -85.20 -1.43 10.80
C LEU A 4 -83.82 -0.76 11.08
N THR A 5 -83.37 0.22 10.27
CA THR A 5 -83.54 1.71 10.35
C THR A 5 -82.95 2.38 11.60
N GLY A 6 -82.35 3.58 11.57
CA GLY A 6 -82.08 4.55 10.49
C GLY A 6 -81.77 5.95 11.08
N ASP A 7 -80.99 6.77 10.36
CA ASP A 7 -80.56 8.16 10.72
C ASP A 7 -79.80 8.33 12.07
N GLN A 8 -79.03 9.38 12.37
CA GLN A 8 -78.91 10.75 11.83
C GLN A 8 -77.44 11.20 11.66
N SER A 9 -77.23 12.34 10.99
CA SER A 9 -75.97 13.09 10.97
C SER A 9 -76.19 14.59 11.28
N VAL A 10 -75.17 15.24 11.85
CA VAL A 10 -75.09 16.70 12.07
C VAL A 10 -73.67 17.15 11.70
N ALA A 11 -73.51 18.36 11.15
CA ALA A 11 -72.32 18.78 10.38
C ALA A 11 -71.81 20.20 10.77
N ILE A 12 -71.12 20.89 9.83
CA ILE A 12 -70.51 22.24 9.90
C ILE A 12 -69.07 22.21 10.49
N GLY A 13 -68.00 22.76 9.91
CA GLY A 13 -67.72 23.52 8.66
C GLY A 13 -66.17 23.55 8.42
N SER A 14 -65.46 24.50 7.77
CA SER A 14 -65.69 25.63 6.82
C SER A 14 -64.47 26.60 6.89
N ASP A 15 -63.85 27.19 5.84
CA ASP A 15 -63.94 27.03 4.37
C ASP A 15 -62.81 27.80 3.62
N ASN A 16 -62.74 27.72 2.28
CA ASN A 16 -61.79 28.38 1.31
C ASN A 16 -60.34 27.82 1.22
N GLY A 17 -59.57 27.96 0.11
CA GLY A 17 -59.91 28.45 -1.25
C GLY A 17 -58.69 28.66 -2.20
N THR A 18 -58.87 28.36 -3.50
CA THR A 18 -58.11 28.78 -4.72
C THR A 18 -56.59 28.50 -4.88
N ASP A 19 -56.31 27.49 -5.72
CA ASP A 19 -55.47 27.51 -6.95
C ASP A 19 -53.92 27.37 -6.98
N PHE A 20 -53.49 26.82 -8.13
CA PHE A 20 -52.22 26.17 -8.53
C PHE A 20 -51.44 27.05 -9.56
N PRO A 21 -50.22 26.70 -10.11
CA PRO A 21 -49.64 25.35 -10.22
C PRO A 21 -48.11 25.15 -10.06
N SER A 22 -47.73 23.97 -9.53
CA SER A 22 -46.79 23.04 -10.20
C SER A 22 -46.77 21.67 -9.51
N ASP A 23 -46.59 20.60 -10.29
CA ASP A 23 -46.35 19.21 -9.85
C ASP A 23 -45.08 19.08 -8.94
N TRP A 24 -44.79 18.00 -8.20
CA TRP A 24 -45.14 16.58 -8.39
C TRP A 24 -45.22 15.75 -7.08
N MET A 25 -46.20 14.86 -7.01
CA MET A 25 -46.27 13.60 -6.23
C MET A 25 -45.56 13.47 -4.86
N THR A 26 -46.36 13.54 -3.78
CA THR A 26 -46.26 12.59 -2.65
C THR A 26 -47.65 12.09 -2.30
N ASN A 27 -47.84 10.79 -2.09
CA ASN A 27 -49.15 10.23 -1.72
C ASN A 27 -48.97 9.00 -0.80
N ASN A 28 -49.41 9.10 0.46
CA ASN A 28 -49.27 8.03 1.45
C ASN A 28 -50.43 7.03 1.33
N GLY A 29 -50.20 5.91 0.64
CA GLY A 29 -51.13 4.78 0.61
C GLY A 29 -51.00 3.88 1.83
N THR A 30 -51.74 4.17 2.90
CA THR A 30 -51.81 3.28 4.09
C THR A 30 -52.67 2.06 3.81
N PHE A 31 -52.06 0.90 3.57
CA PHE A 31 -52.76 -0.38 3.52
C PHE A 31 -53.12 -0.86 4.94
N GLN A 32 -54.42 -0.90 5.25
CA GLN A 32 -54.92 -1.59 6.45
C GLN A 32 -55.05 -3.09 6.19
N HIS A 33 -54.36 -3.90 6.98
CA HIS A 33 -54.70 -5.33 7.13
C HIS A 33 -55.58 -5.50 8.36
N ASN A 34 -56.86 -5.82 8.16
CA ASN A 34 -57.76 -6.21 9.24
C ASN A 34 -57.41 -7.63 9.71
N ILE A 35 -56.83 -7.74 10.90
CA ILE A 35 -56.59 -9.04 11.57
C ILE A 35 -57.70 -9.25 12.61
N SER A 36 -58.62 -10.17 12.33
CA SER A 36 -59.68 -10.57 13.27
C SER A 36 -59.22 -11.74 14.13
N PHE A 37 -59.05 -11.51 15.44
CA PHE A 37 -58.78 -12.58 16.40
C PHE A 37 -60.06 -13.27 16.86
N ALA A 38 -60.09 -14.60 16.85
CA ALA A 38 -61.15 -15.42 17.42
C ALA A 38 -60.62 -16.23 18.62
N PRO A 39 -61.33 -16.29 19.77
CA PRO A 39 -60.80 -16.91 20.99
C PRO A 39 -61.21 -18.38 21.14
N SER A 40 -60.37 -19.32 20.70
CA SER A 40 -60.43 -20.72 21.13
C SER A 40 -59.09 -21.45 20.96
N ASN A 41 -58.77 -22.35 21.89
CA ASN A 41 -57.47 -23.04 21.99
C ASN A 41 -57.10 -23.86 20.74
N HIS A 42 -55.79 -23.96 20.47
CA HIS A 42 -55.14 -24.71 19.38
C HIS A 42 -55.47 -24.28 17.95
N THR A 43 -54.78 -23.22 17.50
CA THR A 43 -54.55 -22.95 16.07
C THR A 43 -53.08 -22.59 15.84
N ASP A 44 -52.24 -23.60 15.60
CA ASP A 44 -50.82 -23.39 15.24
C ASP A 44 -50.64 -22.83 13.81
N TRP A 45 -51.74 -22.42 13.16
CA TRP A 45 -51.84 -22.01 11.76
C TRP A 45 -52.77 -20.81 11.58
N ILE A 46 -52.38 -19.89 10.70
CA ILE A 46 -53.08 -18.69 10.25
C ILE A 46 -53.46 -18.87 8.77
N TYR A 47 -54.63 -18.38 8.37
CA TYR A 47 -54.99 -18.27 6.95
C TYR A 47 -54.37 -17.02 6.32
N ALA A 48 -53.45 -17.18 5.38
CA ALA A 48 -52.98 -16.11 4.51
C ALA A 48 -53.84 -16.05 3.24
N ILE A 49 -54.34 -14.87 2.87
CA ILE A 49 -55.14 -14.65 1.66
C ILE A 49 -54.40 -13.67 0.75
N GLY A 50 -54.02 -14.13 -0.44
CA GLY A 50 -53.54 -13.29 -1.54
C GLY A 50 -54.56 -13.28 -2.69
N ASP A 51 -54.28 -12.55 -3.77
CA ASP A 51 -55.19 -12.42 -4.90
C ASP A 51 -55.61 -13.80 -5.48
N ASN A 52 -56.89 -14.14 -5.28
CA ASN A 52 -57.52 -15.41 -5.65
C ASN A 52 -56.90 -16.71 -5.08
N ARG A 53 -56.07 -16.66 -4.01
CA ARG A 53 -55.55 -17.87 -3.34
C ARG A 53 -55.47 -17.74 -1.82
N SER A 54 -55.74 -18.82 -1.12
CA SER A 54 -55.60 -18.93 0.33
C SER A 54 -54.65 -20.06 0.74
N TRP A 55 -53.83 -19.81 1.76
CA TRP A 55 -52.80 -20.71 2.24
C TRP A 55 -52.90 -20.90 3.75
N LEU A 56 -52.65 -22.12 4.24
CA LEU A 56 -52.50 -22.43 5.66
C LEU A 56 -51.03 -22.26 6.06
N CYS A 57 -50.75 -21.30 6.94
CA CYS A 57 -49.41 -20.83 7.27
C CYS A 57 -49.14 -20.96 8.77
N PRO A 58 -48.02 -21.55 9.23
CA PRO A 58 -47.82 -21.79 10.65
C PRO A 58 -47.60 -20.47 11.42
N VAL A 59 -47.98 -20.47 12.70
CA VAL A 59 -47.71 -19.35 13.63
C VAL A 59 -46.22 -19.35 13.99
N TRP A 60 -45.45 -18.43 13.42
CA TRP A 60 -44.02 -18.30 13.71
C TRP A 60 -43.78 -17.47 14.98
N ASN A 61 -43.33 -18.11 16.06
CA ASN A 61 -42.63 -17.42 17.14
C ASN A 61 -41.18 -17.11 16.69
N GLU A 62 -40.70 -15.88 16.86
CA GLU A 62 -39.34 -15.47 16.48
C GLU A 62 -38.21 -16.23 17.23
N THR A 63 -38.55 -16.97 18.29
CA THR A 63 -37.61 -17.75 19.10
C THR A 63 -37.35 -19.17 18.60
N ASP A 64 -38.28 -19.77 17.85
CA ASP A 64 -38.24 -21.21 17.53
C ASP A 64 -37.71 -21.46 16.12
N GLY A 65 -36.40 -21.68 16.05
CA GLY A 65 -35.67 -21.91 14.81
C GLY A 65 -35.91 -23.28 14.18
N GLY A 66 -37.07 -23.50 13.53
CA GLY A 66 -37.19 -24.59 12.56
C GLY A 66 -38.58 -24.94 12.01
N VAL A 67 -38.79 -24.62 10.72
CA VAL A 67 -39.27 -25.60 9.72
C VAL A 67 -38.54 -25.37 8.38
N GLY A 68 -37.82 -26.39 7.88
CA GLY A 68 -37.51 -26.55 6.45
C GLY A 68 -36.45 -25.66 5.80
N ASN A 69 -35.16 -25.99 5.96
CA ASN A 69 -34.03 -25.72 5.03
C ASN A 69 -33.84 -24.31 4.43
N SER A 70 -34.46 -23.27 4.98
CA SER A 70 -34.28 -21.89 4.55
C SER A 70 -32.87 -21.39 4.89
N PHE A 71 -32.04 -21.22 3.84
CA PHE A 71 -30.69 -20.68 3.94
C PHE A 71 -30.73 -19.23 4.43
N THR A 72 -30.57 -18.98 5.73
CA THR A 72 -30.46 -17.62 6.26
C THR A 72 -29.01 -17.12 6.12
N PRO A 73 -28.72 -16.14 5.24
CA PRO A 73 -27.35 -15.67 5.05
C PRO A 73 -26.88 -14.92 6.30
N SER A 74 -25.87 -15.45 6.99
CA SER A 74 -25.34 -14.82 8.21
C SER A 74 -24.79 -13.42 7.92
N ALA A 75 -24.85 -12.51 8.90
CA ALA A 75 -24.39 -11.12 8.72
C ALA A 75 -22.95 -11.03 8.17
N PHE A 76 -22.05 -11.93 8.61
CA PHE A 76 -20.70 -12.04 8.08
C PHE A 76 -20.67 -12.42 6.58
N PHE A 77 -21.52 -13.35 6.15
CA PHE A 77 -21.65 -13.72 4.75
C PHE A 77 -22.28 -12.61 3.90
N GLN A 78 -23.29 -11.90 4.43
CA GLN A 78 -23.87 -10.71 3.76
C GLN A 78 -22.81 -9.61 3.55
N VAL A 79 -22.02 -9.28 4.57
CA VAL A 79 -20.92 -8.30 4.46
C VAL A 79 -19.89 -8.73 3.40
N ILE A 80 -19.57 -10.02 3.31
CA ILE A 80 -18.69 -10.56 2.26
C ILE A 80 -19.32 -10.38 0.87
N ILE A 81 -20.60 -10.71 0.69
CA ILE A 81 -21.34 -10.52 -0.57
C ILE A 81 -21.32 -9.05 -1.01
N TYR A 82 -21.77 -8.14 -0.14
CA TYR A 82 -21.83 -6.70 -0.43
C TYR A 82 -20.44 -6.15 -0.78
N SER A 83 -19.40 -6.54 -0.04
CA SER A 83 -18.02 -6.12 -0.31
C SER A 83 -17.53 -6.62 -1.67
N LEU A 84 -17.72 -7.92 -1.96
CA LEU A 84 -17.16 -8.56 -3.16
C LEU A 84 -17.90 -8.19 -4.45
N TYR A 85 -19.23 -8.01 -4.42
CA TYR A 85 -19.96 -7.48 -5.58
C TYR A 85 -19.85 -5.96 -5.71
N GLY A 86 -19.77 -5.21 -4.61
CA GLY A 86 -19.53 -3.76 -4.63
C GLY A 86 -18.19 -3.40 -5.29
N VAL A 87 -17.12 -4.10 -4.94
CA VAL A 87 -15.80 -3.94 -5.58
C VAL A 87 -15.87 -4.26 -7.08
N VAL A 88 -16.53 -5.35 -7.48
CA VAL A 88 -16.68 -5.70 -8.91
C VAL A 88 -17.52 -4.65 -9.65
N PHE A 89 -18.62 -4.17 -9.06
CA PHE A 89 -19.46 -3.11 -9.63
C PHE A 89 -18.66 -1.84 -9.92
N VAL A 90 -17.93 -1.32 -8.94
CA VAL A 90 -17.13 -0.10 -9.09
C VAL A 90 -16.02 -0.30 -10.13
N LEU A 91 -15.27 -1.41 -10.07
CA LEU A 91 -14.18 -1.68 -11.01
C LEU A 91 -14.68 -1.89 -12.45
N ALA A 92 -15.80 -2.58 -12.65
CA ALA A 92 -16.40 -2.80 -13.96
C ALA A 92 -16.96 -1.50 -14.54
N LEU A 93 -17.73 -0.73 -13.76
CA LEU A 93 -18.36 0.50 -14.23
C LEU A 93 -17.33 1.59 -14.53
N VAL A 94 -16.52 1.96 -13.53
CA VAL A 94 -15.50 3.03 -13.68
C VAL A 94 -14.43 2.60 -14.68
N GLY A 95 -13.97 1.35 -14.63
CA GLY A 95 -12.96 0.83 -15.54
C GLY A 95 -13.40 0.90 -17.01
N ASN A 96 -14.62 0.45 -17.34
CA ASN A 96 -15.09 0.47 -18.72
C ASN A 96 -15.49 1.88 -19.19
N MET A 97 -15.99 2.75 -18.30
CA MET A 97 -16.16 4.18 -18.61
C MET A 97 -14.83 4.86 -18.95
N VAL A 98 -13.77 4.62 -18.17
CA VAL A 98 -12.42 5.11 -18.47
C VAL A 98 -11.91 4.53 -19.80
N VAL A 99 -12.18 3.25 -20.11
CA VAL A 99 -11.79 2.66 -21.40
C VAL A 99 -12.44 3.40 -22.58
N CYS A 100 -13.72 3.73 -22.50
CA CYS A 100 -14.41 4.56 -23.47
C CYS A 100 -13.80 5.98 -23.56
N ALA A 101 -13.60 6.65 -22.43
CA ALA A 101 -13.06 8.02 -22.38
C ALA A 101 -11.65 8.12 -23.01
N VAL A 102 -10.76 7.18 -22.73
CA VAL A 102 -9.42 7.11 -23.33
C VAL A 102 -9.48 6.91 -24.85
N VAL A 103 -10.43 6.12 -25.35
CA VAL A 103 -10.61 5.96 -26.79
C VAL A 103 -11.08 7.28 -27.41
N PHE A 104 -12.12 7.92 -26.86
CA PHE A 104 -12.72 9.14 -27.43
C PHE A 104 -11.83 10.40 -27.37
N THR A 105 -10.96 10.50 -26.36
CA THR A 105 -9.96 11.59 -26.23
C THR A 105 -8.74 11.40 -27.15
N SER A 106 -8.46 10.17 -27.60
CA SER A 106 -7.23 9.91 -28.35
C SER A 106 -7.21 10.51 -29.78
N ILE A 107 -6.10 11.14 -30.15
CA ILE A 107 -5.86 11.75 -31.48
C ILE A 107 -6.08 10.76 -32.65
N ARG A 108 -5.94 9.44 -32.41
CA ARG A 108 -6.23 8.39 -33.38
C ARG A 108 -7.39 7.49 -32.95
N LYS A 109 -8.48 8.09 -32.44
CA LYS A 109 -9.66 7.38 -31.92
C LYS A 109 -10.29 6.38 -32.89
N TRP A 110 -10.51 6.77 -34.13
CA TRP A 110 -11.20 5.95 -35.14
C TRP A 110 -10.31 4.88 -35.79
N THR A 111 -9.93 3.84 -35.04
CA THR A 111 -9.35 2.59 -35.58
C THR A 111 -10.27 1.40 -35.35
N VAL A 112 -10.18 0.37 -36.20
CA VAL A 112 -11.02 -0.84 -36.12
C VAL A 112 -10.90 -1.54 -34.75
N THR A 113 -9.67 -1.71 -34.25
CA THR A 113 -9.45 -2.29 -32.91
C THR A 113 -10.10 -1.46 -31.80
N ASN A 114 -10.08 -0.13 -31.89
CA ASN A 114 -10.71 0.75 -30.90
C ASN A 114 -12.24 0.65 -30.93
N PHE A 115 -12.86 0.48 -32.11
CA PHE A 115 -14.31 0.26 -32.21
C PHE A 115 -14.74 -1.00 -31.46
N PHE A 116 -14.00 -2.11 -31.57
CA PHE A 116 -14.30 -3.32 -30.80
C PHE A 116 -14.02 -3.18 -29.30
N ILE A 117 -12.97 -2.45 -28.90
CA ILE A 117 -12.69 -2.17 -27.48
C ILE A 117 -13.83 -1.37 -26.84
N VAL A 118 -14.37 -0.35 -27.53
CA VAL A 118 -15.56 0.39 -27.07
C VAL A 118 -16.81 -0.48 -27.07
N ASN A 119 -16.96 -1.39 -28.05
CA ASN A 119 -18.09 -2.31 -28.08
C ASN A 119 -18.12 -3.28 -26.88
N MET A 120 -16.94 -3.81 -26.50
CA MET A 120 -16.79 -4.67 -25.32
C MET A 120 -17.06 -3.89 -24.04
N ALA A 121 -16.49 -2.69 -23.91
CA ALA A 121 -16.75 -1.81 -22.76
C ALA A 121 -18.23 -1.43 -22.63
N ALA A 122 -18.97 -1.26 -23.74
CA ALA A 122 -20.41 -1.02 -23.71
C ALA A 122 -21.22 -2.22 -23.18
N GLY A 123 -20.85 -3.45 -23.60
CA GLY A 123 -21.44 -4.68 -23.04
C GLY A 123 -21.12 -4.88 -21.56
N ASP A 124 -19.86 -4.66 -21.17
CA ASP A 124 -19.44 -4.81 -19.78
C ASP A 124 -20.02 -3.70 -18.86
N ILE A 125 -20.35 -2.50 -19.38
CA ILE A 125 -21.15 -1.48 -18.66
C ILE A 125 -22.61 -1.92 -18.52
N LEU A 126 -23.20 -2.56 -19.53
CA LEU A 126 -24.57 -3.08 -19.47
C LEU A 126 -24.71 -4.20 -18.42
N MET A 127 -23.69 -5.06 -18.29
CA MET A 127 -23.53 -5.99 -17.15
C MET A 127 -23.44 -5.24 -15.82
N ALA A 128 -22.55 -4.26 -15.73
CA ALA A 128 -22.29 -3.56 -14.47
C ALA A 128 -23.55 -2.86 -13.93
N PHE A 129 -24.29 -2.17 -14.78
CA PHE A 129 -25.45 -1.39 -14.37
C PHE A 129 -26.70 -2.25 -14.09
N PHE A 130 -27.10 -3.12 -15.04
CA PHE A 130 -28.35 -3.88 -14.91
C PHE A 130 -28.19 -5.24 -14.23
N CYS A 131 -27.01 -5.88 -14.32
CA CYS A 131 -26.90 -7.29 -13.94
C CYS A 131 -26.25 -7.46 -12.56
N ILE A 132 -25.22 -6.69 -12.22
CA ILE A 132 -24.54 -6.83 -10.92
C ILE A 132 -25.45 -6.53 -9.73
N PRO A 133 -25.94 -5.29 -9.51
CA PRO A 133 -26.70 -4.97 -8.30
C PRO A 133 -28.03 -5.72 -8.21
N PHE A 134 -28.68 -5.99 -9.34
CA PHE A 134 -30.01 -6.60 -9.39
C PHE A 134 -30.00 -8.14 -9.39
N THR A 135 -28.85 -8.82 -9.48
CA THR A 135 -28.79 -10.29 -9.29
C THR A 135 -28.35 -10.69 -7.88
N PHE A 136 -27.25 -10.13 -7.35
CA PHE A 136 -26.71 -10.65 -6.08
C PHE A 136 -27.62 -10.36 -4.87
N VAL A 137 -28.29 -9.21 -4.84
CA VAL A 137 -29.18 -8.80 -3.73
C VAL A 137 -30.37 -9.75 -3.59
N PRO A 138 -31.19 -10.01 -4.63
CA PRO A 138 -32.29 -10.96 -4.52
C PRO A 138 -31.81 -12.41 -4.38
N THR A 139 -30.75 -12.83 -5.07
CA THR A 139 -30.32 -14.25 -5.05
C THR A 139 -29.57 -14.66 -3.78
N PHE A 140 -28.85 -13.77 -3.09
CA PHE A 140 -27.99 -14.15 -1.95
C PHE A 140 -28.24 -13.36 -0.64
N VAL A 141 -29.01 -12.27 -0.66
CA VAL A 141 -29.30 -11.49 0.55
C VAL A 141 -30.79 -11.55 0.92
N LEU A 142 -31.69 -11.15 0.02
CA LEU A 142 -33.13 -11.10 0.28
C LEU A 142 -33.84 -12.44 0.05
N LEU A 143 -33.31 -13.28 -0.85
CA LEU A 143 -33.88 -14.56 -1.31
C LEU A 143 -35.21 -14.45 -2.09
N TYR A 144 -35.79 -13.25 -2.17
CA TYR A 144 -36.94 -12.92 -3.02
C TYR A 144 -36.60 -11.74 -3.96
N TRP A 145 -37.45 -11.52 -4.96
CA TRP A 145 -37.29 -10.47 -5.98
C TRP A 145 -38.13 -9.22 -5.67
N PRO A 146 -37.54 -8.09 -5.24
CA PRO A 146 -38.29 -6.88 -4.91
C PRO A 146 -38.59 -5.97 -6.11
N PHE A 147 -37.91 -6.13 -7.25
CA PHE A 147 -37.88 -5.13 -8.33
C PHE A 147 -39.03 -5.24 -9.36
N GLY A 148 -40.05 -6.04 -9.09
CA GLY A 148 -41.20 -6.24 -9.98
C GLY A 148 -40.91 -6.98 -11.29
N ALA A 149 -41.97 -7.27 -12.04
CA ALA A 149 -41.91 -8.15 -13.22
C ALA A 149 -41.14 -7.56 -14.41
N ALA A 150 -41.13 -6.23 -14.56
CA ALA A 150 -40.41 -5.56 -15.64
C ALA A 150 -38.90 -5.75 -15.51
N MET A 151 -38.33 -5.51 -14.31
CA MET A 151 -36.90 -5.71 -14.07
C MET A 151 -36.52 -7.20 -14.14
N CYS A 152 -37.38 -8.11 -13.69
CA CYS A 152 -37.12 -9.56 -13.82
C CYS A 152 -36.84 -9.98 -15.27
N ARG A 153 -37.58 -9.43 -16.24
CA ARG A 153 -37.32 -9.66 -17.67
C ARG A 153 -36.09 -8.92 -18.17
N LEU A 154 -35.96 -7.64 -17.84
CA LEU A 154 -34.88 -6.78 -18.34
C LEU A 154 -33.50 -7.22 -17.86
N VAL A 155 -33.35 -7.58 -16.57
CA VAL A 155 -32.07 -8.01 -15.99
C VAL A 155 -31.59 -9.31 -16.62
N SER A 156 -32.45 -10.33 -16.68
CA SER A 156 -32.13 -11.63 -17.30
C SER A 156 -31.77 -11.50 -18.79
N PHE A 157 -32.54 -10.71 -19.55
CA PHE A 157 -32.25 -10.41 -20.96
C PHE A 157 -30.93 -9.64 -21.14
N SER A 158 -30.72 -8.55 -20.39
CA SER A 158 -29.49 -7.74 -20.46
C SER A 158 -28.24 -8.55 -20.09
N GLN A 159 -28.35 -9.49 -19.14
CA GLN A 159 -27.26 -10.39 -18.78
C GLN A 159 -26.84 -11.25 -19.97
N ALA A 160 -27.78 -11.92 -20.62
CA ALA A 160 -27.48 -12.75 -21.79
C ALA A 160 -26.92 -11.92 -22.97
N VAL A 161 -27.59 -10.82 -23.34
CA VAL A 161 -27.14 -9.94 -24.45
C VAL A 161 -25.70 -9.49 -24.25
N SER A 162 -25.36 -9.01 -23.06
CA SER A 162 -24.04 -8.44 -22.78
C SER A 162 -22.92 -9.48 -22.91
N VAL A 163 -23.15 -10.71 -22.42
CA VAL A 163 -22.14 -11.77 -22.47
C VAL A 163 -21.95 -12.28 -23.90
N PHE A 164 -23.02 -12.39 -24.70
CA PHE A 164 -22.90 -12.65 -26.14
C PHE A 164 -22.15 -11.53 -26.87
N VAL A 165 -22.44 -10.26 -26.57
CA VAL A 165 -21.72 -9.11 -27.16
C VAL A 165 -20.23 -9.20 -26.85
N SER A 166 -19.83 -9.42 -25.59
CA SER A 166 -18.41 -9.55 -25.22
C SER A 166 -17.74 -10.78 -25.87
N ALA A 167 -18.41 -11.95 -25.88
CA ALA A 167 -17.90 -13.17 -26.49
C ALA A 167 -17.68 -13.05 -28.01
N TYR A 168 -18.68 -12.59 -28.77
CA TYR A 168 -18.56 -12.40 -30.21
C TYR A 168 -17.62 -11.23 -30.58
N THR A 169 -17.51 -10.21 -29.72
CA THR A 169 -16.50 -9.15 -29.90
C THR A 169 -15.07 -9.70 -29.75
N MET A 170 -14.81 -10.66 -28.86
CA MET A 170 -13.51 -11.35 -28.80
C MET A 170 -13.21 -12.13 -30.08
N VAL A 171 -14.21 -12.82 -30.65
CA VAL A 171 -14.09 -13.54 -31.94
C VAL A 171 -13.80 -12.58 -33.10
N ALA A 172 -14.44 -11.41 -33.13
CA ALA A 172 -14.17 -10.38 -34.13
C ALA A 172 -12.74 -9.82 -34.01
N ILE A 173 -12.27 -9.57 -32.77
CA ILE A 173 -10.91 -9.12 -32.48
C ILE A 173 -9.88 -10.18 -32.90
N SER A 174 -10.07 -11.46 -32.55
CA SER A 174 -9.12 -12.51 -32.90
C SER A 174 -9.05 -12.75 -34.40
N SER A 175 -10.19 -12.67 -35.10
CA SER A 175 -10.28 -12.84 -36.56
C SER A 175 -9.57 -11.72 -37.33
N ASP A 176 -9.76 -10.46 -36.92
CA ASP A 176 -9.01 -9.31 -37.47
C ASP A 176 -7.49 -9.48 -37.29
N ARG A 177 -7.06 -9.96 -36.11
CA ARG A 177 -5.64 -10.22 -35.81
C ARG A 177 -5.09 -11.41 -36.58
N TYR A 178 -5.85 -12.48 -36.73
CA TYR A 178 -5.49 -13.65 -37.53
C TYR A 178 -5.22 -13.24 -38.98
N LEU A 179 -6.16 -12.53 -39.61
CA LEU A 179 -5.99 -12.01 -40.98
C LEU A 179 -4.77 -11.09 -41.09
N ALA A 180 -4.62 -10.13 -40.17
CA ALA A 180 -3.52 -9.16 -40.20
C ALA A 180 -2.12 -9.72 -39.87
N ILE A 181 -2.02 -10.98 -39.41
CA ILE A 181 -0.76 -11.66 -39.08
C ILE A 181 -0.44 -12.76 -40.10
N VAL A 182 -1.41 -13.63 -40.41
CA VAL A 182 -1.23 -14.80 -41.28
C VAL A 182 -1.32 -14.44 -42.77
N TYR A 183 -2.10 -13.42 -43.13
CA TYR A 183 -2.26 -12.95 -44.50
C TYR A 183 -1.91 -11.46 -44.64
N PRO A 184 -0.65 -11.05 -44.37
CA PRO A 184 -0.26 -9.64 -44.26
C PRO A 184 -0.41 -8.82 -45.56
N LEU A 185 -0.57 -9.48 -46.71
CA LEU A 185 -0.82 -8.86 -48.02
C LEU A 185 -2.32 -8.72 -48.36
N ARG A 186 -3.23 -9.32 -47.59
CA ARG A 186 -4.67 -9.09 -47.79
C ARG A 186 -5.06 -7.71 -47.24
N PRO A 187 -6.02 -7.00 -47.88
CA PRO A 187 -6.49 -5.71 -47.39
C PRO A 187 -7.03 -5.86 -45.97
N ARG A 188 -6.61 -4.97 -45.07
CA ARG A 188 -7.11 -4.95 -43.69
C ARG A 188 -8.56 -4.50 -43.64
N MET A 189 -9.27 -4.98 -42.62
CA MET A 189 -10.66 -4.64 -42.40
C MET A 189 -10.88 -3.12 -42.34
N THR A 190 -11.89 -2.65 -43.07
CA THR A 190 -12.24 -1.23 -43.15
C THR A 190 -13.10 -0.79 -41.96
N ARG A 191 -13.16 0.52 -41.71
CA ARG A 191 -14.08 1.09 -40.72
C ARG A 191 -15.56 0.77 -41.00
N LYS A 192 -15.95 0.65 -42.29
CA LYS A 192 -17.31 0.27 -42.68
C LYS A 192 -17.63 -1.18 -42.30
N GLN A 193 -16.74 -2.12 -42.63
CA GLN A 193 -16.88 -3.53 -42.24
C GLN A 193 -16.91 -3.72 -40.71
N ALA A 194 -16.05 -3.01 -39.97
CA ALA A 194 -16.05 -3.09 -38.50
C ALA A 194 -17.38 -2.63 -37.87
N LYS A 195 -18.02 -1.59 -38.42
CA LYS A 195 -19.37 -1.16 -37.98
C LYS A 195 -20.43 -2.21 -38.31
N TRP A 196 -20.41 -2.81 -39.50
CA TRP A 196 -21.34 -3.87 -39.88
C TRP A 196 -21.18 -5.13 -39.00
N ILE A 197 -19.95 -5.50 -38.65
CA ILE A 197 -19.70 -6.62 -37.72
C ILE A 197 -20.24 -6.29 -36.32
N ILE A 198 -20.03 -5.07 -35.81
CA ILE A 198 -20.61 -4.65 -34.53
C ILE A 198 -22.14 -4.72 -34.57
N ALA A 199 -22.78 -4.23 -35.63
CA ALA A 199 -24.23 -4.34 -35.81
C ALA A 199 -24.69 -5.81 -35.80
N ALA A 200 -24.00 -6.69 -36.54
CA ALA A 200 -24.30 -8.12 -36.57
C ALA A 200 -24.08 -8.81 -35.21
N VAL A 201 -23.07 -8.41 -34.43
CA VAL A 201 -22.82 -8.91 -33.07
C VAL A 201 -23.98 -8.57 -32.13
N TRP A 202 -24.48 -7.33 -32.16
CA TRP A 202 -25.65 -6.95 -31.36
C TRP A 202 -26.94 -7.64 -31.84
N LEU A 203 -27.15 -7.75 -33.15
CA LEU A 203 -28.34 -8.41 -33.72
C LEU A 203 -28.37 -9.91 -33.36
N ALA A 204 -27.22 -10.59 -33.39
CA ALA A 204 -27.08 -11.97 -32.95
C ALA A 204 -27.24 -12.13 -31.42
N ALA A 205 -26.64 -11.25 -30.62
CA ALA A 205 -26.77 -11.30 -29.16
C ALA A 205 -28.20 -11.05 -28.67
N VAL A 206 -28.92 -10.13 -29.33
CA VAL A 206 -30.34 -9.86 -29.04
C VAL A 206 -31.21 -11.03 -29.50
N SER A 207 -30.97 -11.63 -30.67
CA SER A 207 -31.78 -12.75 -31.15
C SER A 207 -31.60 -14.02 -30.33
N THR A 208 -30.40 -14.32 -29.82
CA THR A 208 -30.18 -15.46 -28.92
C THR A 208 -30.72 -15.23 -27.51
N ALA A 209 -30.71 -13.99 -27.01
CA ALA A 209 -31.25 -13.64 -25.70
C ALA A 209 -32.77 -13.40 -25.66
N LEU A 210 -33.41 -13.15 -26.81
CA LEU A 210 -34.84 -12.80 -26.88
C LEU A 210 -35.79 -13.77 -26.13
N PRO A 211 -35.59 -15.11 -26.14
CA PRO A 211 -36.44 -16.02 -25.37
C PRO A 211 -36.46 -15.74 -23.87
N MET A 212 -35.32 -15.37 -23.25
CA MET A 212 -35.27 -15.04 -21.81
C MET A 212 -36.14 -13.83 -21.44
N LEU A 213 -36.35 -12.89 -22.36
CA LEU A 213 -37.24 -11.74 -22.15
C LEU A 213 -38.73 -12.18 -22.03
N ILE A 214 -39.07 -13.34 -22.59
CA ILE A 214 -40.43 -13.91 -22.64
C ILE A 214 -40.65 -14.95 -21.53
N THR A 215 -39.64 -15.78 -21.26
CA THR A 215 -39.71 -16.87 -20.26
C THR A 215 -39.43 -16.41 -18.83
N SER A 216 -38.66 -15.33 -18.62
CA SER A 216 -38.45 -14.75 -17.29
C SER A 216 -39.77 -14.21 -16.71
N LYS A 217 -40.21 -14.81 -15.60
CA LYS A 217 -41.47 -14.45 -14.91
C LYS A 217 -41.25 -14.43 -13.40
N LEU A 218 -42.14 -13.73 -12.71
CA LEU A 218 -42.28 -13.84 -11.27
C LEU A 218 -43.12 -15.08 -10.93
N VAL A 219 -42.64 -15.88 -9.99
CA VAL A 219 -43.27 -17.13 -9.53
C VAL A 219 -43.12 -17.23 -8.02
N VAL A 220 -44.14 -17.76 -7.34
CA VAL A 220 -44.04 -18.20 -5.93
C VAL A 220 -43.71 -19.69 -5.94
N PRO A 221 -42.59 -20.16 -5.35
CA PRO A 221 -42.23 -21.58 -5.38
C PRO A 221 -43.24 -22.46 -4.63
N GLU A 222 -43.68 -23.55 -5.25
CA GLU A 222 -44.64 -24.49 -4.66
C GLU A 222 -44.02 -25.30 -3.51
N ASP A 223 -42.70 -25.54 -3.54
CA ASP A 223 -41.95 -26.22 -2.48
C ASP A 223 -41.59 -25.33 -1.27
N SER A 224 -41.97 -24.05 -1.26
CA SER A 224 -41.50 -23.08 -0.25
C SER A 224 -42.63 -22.34 0.46
N MET A 225 -43.09 -22.93 1.56
CA MET A 225 -44.12 -22.39 2.45
C MET A 225 -43.84 -20.93 2.90
N TRP A 226 -42.58 -20.56 3.14
CA TRP A 226 -42.19 -19.17 3.43
C TRP A 226 -42.64 -18.19 2.33
N HIS A 227 -42.39 -18.53 1.07
CA HIS A 227 -42.69 -17.66 -0.06
C HIS A 227 -44.20 -17.51 -0.29
N GLN A 228 -44.97 -18.57 -0.05
CA GLN A 228 -46.43 -18.56 -0.12
C GLN A 228 -47.06 -17.73 1.00
N CYS A 229 -46.56 -17.90 2.24
CA CYS A 229 -47.11 -17.24 3.42
C CYS A 229 -46.73 -15.77 3.57
N ALA A 230 -45.60 -15.34 2.98
CA ALA A 230 -45.13 -13.96 3.02
C ALA A 230 -45.33 -13.20 1.68
N ASP A 231 -46.10 -13.76 0.73
CA ASP A 231 -46.32 -13.27 -0.65
C ASP A 231 -45.02 -12.81 -1.34
N ARG A 232 -44.01 -13.69 -1.33
CA ARG A 232 -42.68 -13.40 -1.87
C ARG A 232 -42.45 -14.14 -3.18
N TYR A 233 -42.27 -13.36 -4.24
CA TYR A 233 -41.98 -13.84 -5.59
C TYR A 233 -40.48 -14.00 -5.83
N ILE A 234 -40.07 -15.04 -6.56
CA ILE A 234 -38.74 -15.12 -7.18
C ILE A 234 -38.83 -14.81 -8.68
N CYS A 235 -37.74 -14.34 -9.26
CA CYS A 235 -37.60 -14.24 -10.73
C CYS A 235 -36.96 -15.53 -11.26
N THR A 236 -37.62 -16.23 -12.17
CA THR A 236 -37.13 -17.49 -12.76
C THR A 236 -37.62 -17.67 -14.20
N GLU A 237 -36.98 -18.58 -14.94
CA GLU A 237 -37.36 -18.91 -16.31
C GLU A 237 -38.46 -19.98 -16.35
N VAL A 238 -39.66 -19.60 -16.79
CA VAL A 238 -40.81 -20.49 -16.95
C VAL A 238 -40.97 -20.90 -18.42
N TRP A 239 -40.64 -22.15 -18.70
CA TRP A 239 -40.76 -22.79 -20.01
C TRP A 239 -42.00 -23.69 -20.06
N ALA A 240 -42.52 -23.95 -21.26
CA ALA A 240 -43.70 -24.80 -21.45
C ALA A 240 -43.39 -26.31 -21.36
N ASP A 241 -42.11 -26.67 -21.50
CA ASP A 241 -41.60 -28.05 -21.48
C ASP A 241 -40.14 -28.02 -21.01
N GLN A 242 -39.77 -28.96 -20.13
CA GLN A 242 -38.43 -29.12 -19.58
C GLN A 242 -37.39 -29.47 -20.65
N MET A 243 -37.79 -30.14 -21.74
CA MET A 243 -36.93 -30.37 -22.91
C MET A 243 -36.65 -29.08 -23.68
N GLN A 244 -37.59 -28.12 -23.75
CA GLN A 244 -37.33 -26.81 -24.36
C GLN A 244 -36.30 -26.02 -23.55
N LYS A 245 -36.45 -25.99 -22.22
CA LYS A 245 -35.48 -25.36 -21.30
C LYS A 245 -34.09 -25.96 -21.46
N THR A 246 -33.98 -27.29 -21.39
CA THR A 246 -32.72 -28.03 -21.56
C THR A 246 -32.05 -27.74 -22.91
N GLN A 247 -32.82 -27.77 -24.01
CA GLN A 247 -32.30 -27.45 -25.35
C GLN A 247 -31.83 -26.00 -25.45
N TYR A 248 -32.58 -25.04 -24.88
CA TYR A 248 -32.18 -23.63 -24.88
C TYR A 248 -30.90 -23.40 -24.09
N THR A 249 -30.78 -23.95 -22.86
CA THR A 249 -29.55 -23.88 -22.05
C THR A 249 -28.35 -24.51 -22.78
N ALA A 250 -28.54 -25.62 -23.51
CA ALA A 250 -27.50 -26.22 -24.33
C ALA A 250 -27.11 -25.33 -25.54
N VAL A 251 -28.07 -24.70 -26.22
CA VAL A 251 -27.83 -23.74 -27.30
C VAL A 251 -27.10 -22.50 -26.78
N LEU A 252 -27.45 -21.98 -25.60
CA LEU A 252 -26.73 -20.90 -24.94
C LEU A 252 -25.27 -21.29 -24.70
N LEU A 253 -24.99 -22.43 -24.02
CA LEU A 253 -23.62 -22.92 -23.81
C LEU A 253 -22.84 -23.02 -25.13
N LEU A 254 -23.45 -23.63 -26.15
CA LEU A 254 -22.79 -23.88 -27.43
C LEU A 254 -22.42 -22.57 -28.15
N LEU A 255 -23.31 -21.58 -28.17
CA LEU A 255 -23.12 -20.31 -28.89
C LEU A 255 -22.34 -19.26 -28.07
N GLN A 256 -22.52 -19.22 -26.75
CA GLN A 256 -21.87 -18.27 -25.85
C GLN A 256 -20.44 -18.67 -25.49
N TYR A 257 -20.22 -19.97 -25.25
CA TYR A 257 -18.96 -20.46 -24.68
C TYR A 257 -18.18 -21.35 -25.65
N CYS A 258 -18.78 -22.44 -26.14
CA CYS A 258 -18.05 -23.44 -26.93
C CYS A 258 -17.60 -22.92 -28.30
N PHE A 259 -18.49 -22.30 -29.08
CA PHE A 259 -18.17 -21.74 -30.40
C PHE A 259 -17.12 -20.62 -30.32
N PRO A 260 -17.26 -19.59 -29.45
CA PRO A 260 -16.23 -18.57 -29.28
C PRO A 260 -14.90 -19.16 -28.83
N LEU A 261 -14.89 -20.06 -27.84
CA LEU A 261 -13.66 -20.71 -27.36
C LEU A 261 -12.97 -21.50 -28.48
N ALA A 262 -13.70 -22.26 -29.29
CA ALA A 262 -13.14 -23.01 -30.42
C ALA A 262 -12.49 -22.08 -31.47
N VAL A 263 -13.16 -20.98 -31.85
CA VAL A 263 -12.59 -20.01 -32.80
C VAL A 263 -11.39 -19.28 -32.22
N LEU A 264 -11.40 -18.95 -30.92
CA LEU A 264 -10.28 -18.31 -30.23
C LEU A 264 -9.06 -19.26 -30.15
N VAL A 265 -9.26 -20.53 -29.75
CA VAL A 265 -8.20 -21.55 -29.73
C VAL A 265 -7.61 -21.78 -31.12
N PHE A 266 -8.45 -21.90 -32.15
CA PHE A 266 -8.00 -22.04 -33.54
C PHE A 266 -7.19 -20.82 -34.01
N THR A 267 -7.75 -19.61 -33.89
CA THR A 267 -7.11 -18.38 -34.38
C THR A 267 -5.79 -18.09 -33.67
N TYR A 268 -5.74 -18.16 -32.34
CA TYR A 268 -4.50 -17.93 -31.59
C TYR A 268 -3.49 -19.09 -31.73
N GLY A 269 -3.94 -20.34 -31.86
CA GLY A 269 -3.06 -21.47 -32.18
C GLY A 269 -2.34 -21.30 -33.52
N ARG A 270 -3.07 -20.93 -34.58
CA ARG A 270 -2.49 -20.64 -35.90
C ARG A 270 -1.57 -19.41 -35.88
N ILE A 271 -1.92 -18.35 -35.14
CA ILE A 271 -1.05 -17.17 -34.94
C ILE A 271 0.26 -17.57 -34.23
N GLY A 272 0.19 -18.44 -33.21
CA GLY A 272 1.35 -18.94 -32.47
C GLY A 272 2.33 -19.71 -33.35
N LEU A 273 1.82 -20.66 -34.15
CA LEU A 273 2.61 -21.47 -35.09
C LEU A 273 3.32 -20.60 -36.14
N GLU A 274 2.60 -19.66 -36.76
CA GLU A 274 3.16 -18.78 -37.81
C GLU A 274 4.28 -17.87 -37.28
N ILE A 275 4.20 -17.47 -36.00
CA ILE A 275 5.21 -16.61 -35.33
C ILE A 275 6.43 -17.40 -34.82
N TRP A 276 6.28 -18.71 -34.58
CA TRP A 276 7.40 -19.57 -34.16
C TRP A 276 8.30 -19.97 -35.35
N GLY A 277 7.71 -20.14 -36.55
CA GLY A 277 8.39 -20.82 -37.66
C GLY A 277 9.15 -19.97 -38.70
N LYS A 278 8.89 -18.67 -38.87
CA LYS A 278 9.35 -17.92 -40.07
C LYS A 278 10.10 -16.62 -39.77
N LYS A 279 11.21 -16.40 -40.49
CA LYS A 279 11.80 -15.06 -40.66
C LYS A 279 10.90 -14.24 -41.59
N THR A 280 10.75 -12.95 -41.31
CA THR A 280 9.96 -12.03 -42.16
C THR A 280 10.72 -11.69 -43.45
N PRO A 281 10.14 -11.88 -44.65
CA PRO A 281 10.76 -11.48 -45.92
C PRO A 281 10.69 -9.96 -46.13
N GLY A 282 11.73 -9.41 -46.77
CA GLY A 282 11.93 -7.97 -47.02
C GLY A 282 13.34 -7.52 -46.63
N GLU A 283 13.74 -6.31 -47.03
CA GLU A 283 15.00 -5.72 -46.55
C GLU A 283 14.95 -5.48 -45.03
N ALA A 284 15.93 -6.03 -44.31
CA ALA A 284 15.89 -6.14 -42.85
C ALA A 284 16.39 -4.86 -42.16
N HIS A 285 15.50 -3.90 -41.93
CA HIS A 285 15.84 -2.66 -41.24
C HIS A 285 15.77 -2.85 -39.71
N GLN A 286 16.76 -3.58 -39.19
CA GLN A 286 16.88 -4.16 -37.83
C GLN A 286 16.17 -3.39 -36.70
N HIS A 287 16.39 -2.08 -36.56
CA HIS A 287 15.80 -1.26 -35.50
C HIS A 287 14.27 -1.04 -35.62
N ARG A 288 13.73 -1.02 -36.85
CA ARG A 288 12.29 -0.88 -37.14
C ARG A 288 11.57 -2.21 -36.92
N ASP A 289 12.17 -3.30 -37.40
CA ASP A 289 11.57 -4.63 -37.35
C ASP A 289 11.56 -5.22 -35.94
N LEU A 290 12.61 -4.99 -35.14
CA LEU A 290 12.62 -5.35 -33.72
C LEU A 290 11.54 -4.58 -32.93
N ARG A 291 11.28 -3.31 -33.26
CA ARG A 291 10.19 -2.52 -32.64
C ARG A 291 8.81 -3.07 -33.05
N LEU A 292 8.61 -3.38 -34.34
CA LEU A 292 7.38 -3.98 -34.85
C LEU A 292 7.11 -5.37 -34.25
N ALA A 293 8.11 -6.24 -34.20
CA ALA A 293 8.00 -7.58 -33.62
C ALA A 293 7.72 -7.54 -32.10
N ARG A 294 8.40 -6.64 -31.36
CA ARG A 294 8.15 -6.41 -29.92
C ARG A 294 6.72 -5.92 -29.67
N SER A 295 6.21 -5.01 -30.51
CA SER A 295 4.82 -4.53 -30.45
C SER A 295 3.80 -5.63 -30.76
N LYS A 296 3.99 -6.41 -31.84
CA LYS A 296 3.16 -7.58 -32.19
C LYS A 296 3.08 -8.58 -31.03
N ARG A 297 4.23 -8.98 -30.45
CA ARG A 297 4.28 -9.89 -29.29
C ARG A 297 3.57 -9.33 -28.05
N LYS A 298 3.65 -8.01 -27.79
CA LYS A 298 2.93 -7.39 -26.67
C LYS A 298 1.41 -7.47 -26.83
N MET A 299 0.89 -7.17 -28.03
CA MET A 299 -0.55 -7.27 -28.32
C MET A 299 -1.06 -8.72 -28.21
N ILE A 300 -0.30 -9.68 -28.72
CA ILE A 300 -0.68 -11.11 -28.66
C ILE A 300 -0.70 -11.60 -27.21
N LYS A 301 0.28 -11.22 -26.37
CA LYS A 301 0.25 -11.55 -24.93
C LYS A 301 -0.99 -10.97 -24.23
N MET A 302 -1.37 -9.72 -24.54
CA MET A 302 -2.60 -9.11 -24.03
C MET A 302 -3.84 -9.94 -24.41
N MET A 303 -3.95 -10.32 -25.68
CA MET A 303 -5.10 -11.03 -26.23
C MET A 303 -5.25 -12.45 -25.66
N ILE A 304 -4.14 -13.19 -25.50
CA ILE A 304 -4.16 -14.51 -24.84
C ILE A 304 -4.65 -14.39 -23.39
N ILE A 305 -4.31 -13.30 -22.69
CA ILE A 305 -4.75 -13.07 -21.30
C ILE A 305 -6.24 -12.75 -21.22
N VAL A 306 -6.80 -11.94 -22.14
CA VAL A 306 -8.25 -11.71 -22.22
C VAL A 306 -9.01 -13.03 -22.44
N VAL A 307 -8.55 -13.85 -23.38
CA VAL A 307 -9.16 -15.17 -23.67
C VAL A 307 -9.10 -16.10 -22.46
N PHE A 308 -7.98 -16.11 -21.73
CA PHE A 308 -7.83 -16.90 -20.52
C PHE A 308 -8.84 -16.48 -19.45
N PHE A 309 -8.99 -15.18 -19.17
CA PHE A 309 -9.95 -14.70 -18.18
C PHE A 309 -11.40 -14.94 -18.61
N PHE A 310 -11.76 -14.75 -19.88
CA PHE A 310 -13.08 -15.10 -20.39
C PHE A 310 -13.41 -16.59 -20.16
N ALA A 311 -12.52 -17.49 -20.59
CA ALA A 311 -12.72 -18.93 -20.42
C ALA A 311 -12.77 -19.33 -18.94
N PHE A 312 -11.83 -18.86 -18.12
CA PHE A 312 -11.73 -19.21 -16.71
C PHE A 312 -12.90 -18.69 -15.87
N CYS A 313 -13.37 -17.47 -16.12
CA CYS A 313 -14.44 -16.86 -15.34
C CYS A 313 -15.82 -17.49 -15.64
N TRP A 314 -16.11 -17.77 -16.92
CA TRP A 314 -17.42 -18.25 -17.33
C TRP A 314 -17.60 -19.77 -17.22
N LEU A 315 -16.52 -20.56 -17.25
CA LEU A 315 -16.60 -22.02 -17.20
C LEU A 315 -17.34 -22.56 -15.96
N PRO A 316 -17.05 -22.14 -14.71
CA PRO A 316 -17.66 -22.75 -13.52
C PRO A 316 -19.17 -22.49 -13.43
N PHE A 317 -19.63 -21.30 -13.84
CA PHE A 317 -21.05 -20.96 -13.86
C PHE A 317 -21.80 -21.70 -14.97
N ASN A 318 -21.25 -21.73 -16.19
CA ASN A 318 -21.84 -22.49 -17.30
C ASN A 318 -21.94 -23.99 -16.97
N LEU A 319 -20.90 -24.57 -16.38
CA LEU A 319 -20.89 -25.97 -15.96
C LEU A 319 -21.92 -26.24 -14.85
N LEU A 320 -22.03 -25.35 -13.86
CA LEU A 320 -23.00 -25.46 -12.77
C LEU A 320 -24.45 -25.43 -13.27
N GLN A 321 -24.78 -24.54 -14.22
CA GLN A 321 -26.11 -24.47 -14.82
C GLN A 321 -26.48 -25.77 -15.55
N VAL A 322 -25.58 -26.30 -16.40
CA VAL A 322 -25.83 -27.54 -17.16
C VAL A 322 -25.93 -28.76 -16.24
N ILE A 323 -25.09 -28.84 -15.20
CA ILE A 323 -25.15 -29.91 -14.20
C ILE A 323 -26.45 -29.83 -13.39
N GLY A 324 -26.84 -28.64 -12.94
CA GLY A 324 -28.07 -28.43 -12.16
C GLY A 324 -29.36 -28.61 -12.96
N GLU A 325 -29.33 -28.46 -14.28
CA GLU A 325 -30.47 -28.75 -15.16
C GLU A 325 -30.70 -30.26 -15.32
N HIS A 326 -29.62 -31.05 -15.32
CA HIS A 326 -29.67 -32.51 -15.50
C HIS A 326 -29.83 -33.27 -14.17
N TYR A 327 -29.29 -32.72 -13.07
CA TYR A 327 -29.32 -33.30 -11.72
C TYR A 327 -29.96 -32.33 -10.73
N GLN A 328 -31.30 -32.19 -10.79
CA GLN A 328 -32.04 -31.22 -9.98
C GLN A 328 -31.86 -31.41 -8.46
N GLU A 329 -31.56 -32.64 -8.01
CA GLU A 329 -31.21 -32.96 -6.62
C GLU A 329 -30.10 -32.05 -6.03
N ILE A 330 -29.18 -31.56 -6.86
CA ILE A 330 -28.06 -30.71 -6.44
C ILE A 330 -28.54 -29.39 -5.82
N TRP A 331 -29.70 -28.86 -6.24
CA TRP A 331 -30.28 -27.64 -5.67
C TRP A 331 -30.86 -27.85 -4.25
N SER A 332 -31.13 -29.10 -3.84
CA SER A 332 -31.56 -29.42 -2.48
C SER A 332 -30.41 -29.41 -1.45
N TRP A 333 -29.16 -29.39 -1.90
CA TRP A 333 -28.00 -29.50 -1.03
C TRP A 333 -27.76 -28.21 -0.23
N THR A 334 -27.77 -28.30 1.10
CA THR A 334 -27.71 -27.16 2.03
C THR A 334 -26.50 -26.21 1.91
N LYS A 335 -25.49 -26.57 1.12
CA LYS A 335 -24.31 -25.73 0.83
C LYS A 335 -24.22 -25.25 -0.62
N ILE A 336 -25.21 -25.56 -1.48
CA ILE A 336 -25.19 -25.20 -2.90
C ILE A 336 -25.08 -23.68 -3.10
N ASN A 337 -25.74 -22.89 -2.26
CA ASN A 337 -25.73 -21.42 -2.33
C ASN A 337 -24.33 -20.81 -2.23
N TYR A 338 -23.39 -21.43 -1.49
CA TYR A 338 -22.00 -20.99 -1.44
C TYR A 338 -21.23 -21.27 -2.75
N VAL A 339 -21.56 -22.37 -3.44
CA VAL A 339 -20.98 -22.74 -4.74
C VAL A 339 -21.57 -21.87 -5.85
N VAL A 340 -22.89 -21.66 -5.84
CA VAL A 340 -23.60 -20.73 -6.74
C VAL A 340 -23.06 -19.31 -6.59
N PHE A 341 -22.88 -18.83 -5.34
CA PHE A 341 -22.23 -17.56 -5.04
C PHE A 341 -20.82 -17.47 -5.66
N ALA A 342 -19.97 -18.47 -5.42
CA ALA A 342 -18.59 -18.46 -5.91
C ALA A 342 -18.52 -18.50 -7.45
N CYS A 343 -19.36 -19.30 -8.11
CA CYS A 343 -19.42 -19.39 -9.57
C CYS A 343 -20.00 -18.13 -10.20
N HIS A 344 -21.11 -17.57 -9.67
CA HIS A 344 -21.72 -16.35 -10.19
C HIS A 344 -20.81 -15.14 -9.98
N TRP A 345 -20.20 -14.98 -8.81
CA TRP A 345 -19.27 -13.88 -8.53
C TRP A 345 -18.07 -13.90 -9.48
N LEU A 346 -17.49 -15.08 -9.73
CA LEU A 346 -16.37 -15.24 -10.64
C LEU A 346 -16.75 -14.99 -12.11
N ALA A 347 -17.97 -15.35 -12.52
CA ALA A 347 -18.49 -15.02 -13.85
C ALA A 347 -18.69 -13.51 -14.02
N MET A 348 -19.28 -12.85 -13.01
CA MET A 348 -19.53 -11.41 -13.00
C MET A 348 -18.23 -10.58 -12.95
N SER A 349 -17.20 -11.05 -12.24
CA SER A 349 -15.90 -10.37 -12.12
C SER A 349 -15.12 -10.23 -13.43
N HIS A 350 -15.46 -11.02 -14.46
CA HIS A 350 -14.94 -10.89 -15.83
C HIS A 350 -14.98 -9.44 -16.35
N SER A 351 -16.10 -8.74 -16.11
CA SER A 351 -16.35 -7.37 -16.57
C SER A 351 -15.33 -6.34 -16.03
N ALA A 352 -14.77 -6.58 -14.84
CA ALA A 352 -13.75 -5.74 -14.22
C ALA A 352 -12.32 -6.02 -14.74
N TYR A 353 -12.05 -7.24 -15.24
CA TYR A 353 -10.70 -7.60 -15.70
C TYR A 353 -10.33 -6.97 -17.06
N ASN A 354 -11.30 -6.72 -17.94
CA ASN A 354 -11.04 -6.15 -19.27
C ASN A 354 -10.32 -4.78 -19.22
N PRO A 355 -10.81 -3.76 -18.46
CA PRO A 355 -10.08 -2.51 -18.23
C PRO A 355 -8.68 -2.68 -17.66
N ILE A 356 -8.50 -3.58 -16.68
CA ILE A 356 -7.22 -3.84 -16.00
C ILE A 356 -6.19 -4.39 -17.00
N ILE A 357 -6.61 -5.35 -17.84
CA ILE A 357 -5.76 -5.91 -18.90
C ILE A 357 -5.40 -4.84 -19.93
N TYR A 358 -6.34 -3.99 -20.34
CA TYR A 358 -6.05 -2.90 -21.29
C TYR A 358 -5.08 -1.87 -20.70
N CYS A 359 -5.19 -1.49 -19.43
CA CYS A 359 -4.26 -0.58 -18.76
C CYS A 359 -2.84 -1.17 -18.64
N CYS A 360 -2.72 -2.44 -18.24
CA CYS A 360 -1.42 -3.14 -18.15
C CYS A 360 -0.70 -3.25 -19.51
N PHE A 361 -1.45 -3.46 -20.60
CA PHE A 361 -0.85 -3.76 -21.91
C PHE A 361 -0.82 -2.59 -22.90
N ASN A 362 -1.69 -1.59 -22.78
CA ASN A 362 -1.72 -0.44 -23.69
C ASN A 362 -1.08 0.82 -23.06
N SER A 363 0.11 1.19 -23.54
CA SER A 363 0.90 2.30 -22.98
C SER A 363 0.26 3.69 -23.10
N LYS A 364 -0.83 3.83 -23.87
CA LYS A 364 -1.59 5.08 -23.97
C LYS A 364 -2.59 5.29 -22.84
N PHE A 365 -3.16 4.21 -22.30
CA PHE A 365 -4.16 4.27 -21.23
C PHE A 365 -3.52 4.76 -19.93
N ARG A 366 -2.26 4.35 -19.70
CA ARG A 366 -1.39 4.80 -18.61
C ARG A 366 -1.06 6.31 -18.59
N GLN A 367 -1.47 7.11 -19.59
CA GLN A 367 -1.28 8.57 -19.57
C GLN A 367 -2.51 9.37 -19.13
N VAL A 368 -3.71 8.77 -19.08
CA VAL A 368 -4.97 9.52 -18.87
C VAL A 368 -5.38 9.58 -17.38
N GLY A 369 -4.78 8.77 -16.51
CA GLY A 369 -4.97 8.86 -15.05
C GLY A 369 -4.56 10.20 -14.42
N HIS A 370 -3.86 11.07 -15.15
CA HIS A 370 -3.55 12.44 -14.74
C HIS A 370 -4.68 13.46 -14.99
N MET A 371 -5.79 13.08 -15.65
CA MET A 371 -6.75 14.04 -16.23
C MET A 371 -8.13 14.05 -15.56
N PHE A 372 -8.18 13.92 -14.22
CA PHE A 372 -9.36 14.17 -13.39
C PHE A 372 -9.06 15.12 -12.21
N HIS A 373 -8.42 16.25 -12.51
CA HIS A 373 -8.43 17.44 -11.65
C HIS A 373 -8.91 18.63 -12.47
N LEU A 374 -10.16 19.04 -12.24
CA LEU A 374 -10.72 20.33 -12.64
C LEU A 374 -11.76 20.76 -11.59
N ALA A 375 -11.28 21.50 -10.61
CA ALA A 375 -12.11 22.39 -9.81
C ALA A 375 -11.61 23.82 -10.09
N THR A 376 -12.53 24.75 -10.32
CA THR A 376 -12.23 26.18 -10.52
C THR A 376 -12.91 26.99 -9.43
N PRO A 377 -12.28 28.08 -8.94
CA PRO A 377 -12.79 28.83 -7.81
C PRO A 377 -14.03 29.66 -8.18
N ILE A 378 -14.86 29.94 -7.18
CA ILE A 378 -15.88 30.99 -7.21
C ILE A 378 -15.46 32.04 -6.18
N ASN A 379 -15.59 33.32 -6.52
CA ASN A 379 -15.14 34.43 -5.68
C ASN A 379 -16.04 34.58 -4.42
N GLY A 380 -15.44 34.92 -3.29
CA GLY A 380 -16.14 35.02 -2.00
C GLY A 380 -16.87 36.35 -1.76
N PRO A 381 -18.02 36.32 -1.06
CA PRO A 381 -18.64 37.48 -0.39
C PRO A 381 -17.91 37.76 0.97
N PRO A 382 -18.28 38.80 1.75
CA PRO A 382 -17.37 39.42 2.72
C PRO A 382 -17.18 38.68 4.06
N SER A 383 -16.26 39.21 4.87
CA SER A 383 -15.72 38.63 6.10
C SER A 383 -16.75 38.37 7.22
N PRO A 384 -16.72 37.19 7.86
CA PRO A 384 -17.59 36.85 8.99
C PRO A 384 -17.02 37.31 10.36
N PRO A 385 -17.84 37.31 11.44
CA PRO A 385 -17.45 37.89 12.74
C PRO A 385 -16.57 37.01 13.64
N LEU A 386 -16.40 35.72 13.34
CA LEU A 386 -15.73 34.75 14.21
C LEU A 386 -14.49 34.14 13.55
N SER A 387 -13.37 33.97 14.27
CA SER A 387 -12.17 33.28 13.77
C SER A 387 -11.85 31.98 14.52
N LEU A 388 -11.64 30.91 13.75
CA LEU A 388 -11.12 29.62 14.21
C LEU A 388 -9.62 29.56 13.94
N ARG A 389 -8.84 29.26 14.98
CA ARG A 389 -7.38 29.20 14.95
C ARG A 389 -6.88 27.85 15.45
N TYR A 390 -5.75 27.38 14.94
CA TYR A 390 -5.13 26.11 15.32
C TYR A 390 -3.69 26.27 15.79
N ARG A 391 -3.19 25.31 16.57
CA ARG A 391 -1.75 25.06 16.76
C ARG A 391 -1.39 23.77 16.04
N ASP A 392 -0.27 23.77 15.32
CA ASP A 392 0.31 22.55 14.77
C ASP A 392 0.79 21.63 15.91
N PRO A 393 0.31 20.38 16.03
CA PRO A 393 0.73 19.45 17.08
C PRO A 393 2.21 19.07 17.05
N LEU A 394 2.90 19.23 15.92
CA LEU A 394 4.35 19.04 15.81
C LEU A 394 5.17 20.21 16.37
N ALA A 395 4.48 21.26 16.86
CA ALA A 395 5.02 22.58 17.19
C ALA A 395 4.66 22.98 18.64
N ILE A 396 5.24 22.26 19.62
CA ILE A 396 4.88 22.29 21.06
C ILE A 396 4.97 23.70 21.71
N THR A 397 5.75 24.62 21.12
CA THR A 397 5.98 25.99 21.61
C THR A 397 5.67 27.08 20.57
N CYS A 398 4.72 26.83 19.65
CA CYS A 398 4.32 27.79 18.62
C CYS A 398 3.00 28.54 18.90
N ALA A 399 2.92 29.72 18.29
CA ALA A 399 1.75 30.58 18.19
C ALA A 399 0.58 29.90 17.46
N PHE A 400 -0.64 30.40 17.70
CA PHE A 400 -1.85 29.95 16.99
C PHE A 400 -1.98 30.63 15.63
N LYS A 401 -2.22 29.83 14.58
CA LYS A 401 -2.39 30.27 13.18
C LYS A 401 -3.88 30.27 12.80
N LEU A 402 -4.31 31.22 11.97
CA LEU A 402 -5.67 31.27 11.44
C LEU A 402 -5.98 30.04 10.57
N LEU A 403 -7.14 29.43 10.78
CA LEU A 403 -7.62 28.26 10.02
C LEU A 403 -8.81 28.59 9.13
N ALA A 404 -9.83 29.25 9.68
CA ALA A 404 -11.04 29.67 8.96
C ALA A 404 -11.74 30.85 9.66
N GLY A 405 -12.52 31.61 8.91
CA GLY A 405 -13.58 32.47 9.44
C GLY A 405 -14.92 31.73 9.46
N ILE A 406 -15.74 31.93 10.48
CA ILE A 406 -17.03 31.24 10.65
C ILE A 406 -18.16 32.29 10.63
N GLY A 407 -19.04 32.16 9.62
CA GLY A 407 -20.23 33.00 9.45
C GLY A 407 -21.31 32.68 10.48
N ALA A 408 -22.17 33.65 10.77
CA ALA A 408 -23.20 33.53 11.81
C ALA A 408 -24.31 32.53 11.48
N GLU A 409 -24.50 32.16 10.20
CA GLU A 409 -25.67 31.40 9.72
C GLU A 409 -25.32 30.23 8.77
N THR A 410 -24.06 29.77 8.71
CA THR A 410 -23.66 28.68 7.80
C THR A 410 -22.90 27.54 8.48
N ASN A 411 -23.36 26.30 8.25
CA ASN A 411 -22.65 25.08 8.65
C ASN A 411 -21.40 24.87 7.79
N ASN A 412 -20.27 25.43 8.23
CA ASN A 412 -18.99 25.33 7.54
C ASN A 412 -18.30 23.99 7.87
N SER A 413 -18.27 23.06 6.91
CA SER A 413 -17.44 21.85 7.01
C SER A 413 -15.97 22.17 6.72
N LEU A 414 -15.05 21.45 7.39
CA LEU A 414 -13.61 21.59 7.19
C LEU A 414 -12.92 20.23 7.28
N GLU A 415 -12.08 19.90 6.30
CA GLU A 415 -11.22 18.72 6.35
C GLU A 415 -9.99 19.01 7.21
N MET A 416 -9.80 18.23 8.29
CA MET A 416 -8.60 18.27 9.15
C MET A 416 -7.83 16.95 9.06
N SER A 417 -6.50 17.00 9.19
CA SER A 417 -5.68 15.78 9.17
C SER A 417 -5.79 15.01 10.50
N THR A 418 -6.33 13.79 10.44
CA THR A 418 -6.48 12.86 11.59
C THR A 418 -5.16 12.29 12.13
N LYS A 419 -4.03 12.70 11.54
CA LYS A 419 -2.68 12.20 11.83
C LYS A 419 -2.21 12.51 13.26
N HIS A 420 -2.72 13.59 13.86
CA HIS A 420 -2.34 14.09 15.17
C HIS A 420 -3.55 14.73 15.88
N GLY A 421 -3.49 14.90 17.20
CA GLY A 421 -4.51 15.64 17.96
C GLY A 421 -4.35 17.16 17.79
N TRP A 422 -5.46 17.89 17.62
CA TRP A 422 -5.46 19.32 17.35
C TRP A 422 -5.71 20.14 18.63
N THR A 423 -5.13 21.34 18.68
CA THR A 423 -5.56 22.37 19.63
C THR A 423 -6.26 23.48 18.84
N LEU A 424 -7.57 23.61 19.04
CA LEU A 424 -8.43 24.59 18.38
C LEU A 424 -8.75 25.72 19.35
N ARG A 425 -8.73 26.97 18.90
CA ARG A 425 -9.06 28.15 19.70
C ARG A 425 -9.97 29.08 18.89
N PHE A 426 -11.09 29.50 19.50
CA PHE A 426 -12.08 30.38 18.88
C PHE A 426 -11.91 31.80 19.43
N ARG A 427 -11.93 32.82 18.55
CA ARG A 427 -11.72 34.23 18.91
C ARG A 427 -12.73 35.13 18.19
N SER A 428 -13.27 36.12 18.91
CA SER A 428 -14.26 37.08 18.41
C SER A 428 -13.63 38.26 17.63
N ASP A 429 -12.47 38.04 17.00
CA ASP A 429 -11.59 39.11 16.49
C ASP A 429 -10.59 38.56 15.46
N ASN A 430 -10.18 39.44 14.55
CA ASN A 430 -9.59 39.16 13.24
C ASN A 430 -8.16 39.71 13.07
N ASP A 431 -7.69 40.62 13.94
CA ASP A 431 -6.62 41.60 13.65
C ASP A 431 -5.16 41.05 13.64
N SER A 432 -4.97 39.74 13.52
CA SER A 432 -3.62 39.16 13.30
C SER A 432 -3.67 37.78 12.63
N THR A 433 -2.63 37.45 11.86
CA THR A 433 -2.44 36.10 11.28
C THR A 433 -1.96 35.07 12.32
N HIS A 434 -1.23 35.53 13.34
CA HIS A 434 -0.63 34.72 14.39
C HIS A 434 -0.93 35.30 15.79
N VAL A 435 -1.24 34.46 16.76
CA VAL A 435 -1.50 34.87 18.16
C VAL A 435 -0.55 34.13 19.12
N PRO A 436 0.25 34.83 19.94
CA PRO A 436 1.15 34.22 20.92
C PRO A 436 0.43 33.34 21.94
N ARG A 437 1.12 32.32 22.45
CA ARG A 437 0.64 31.38 23.48
C ARG A 437 0.18 32.08 24.77
N SER A 438 0.86 33.16 25.15
CA SER A 438 0.66 33.90 26.41
C SER A 438 -0.52 34.88 26.39
N THR A 439 -1.14 35.15 25.25
CA THR A 439 -2.18 36.17 25.14
C THR A 439 -3.56 35.64 25.57
N GLU A 440 -3.82 35.65 26.89
CA GLU A 440 -5.17 35.54 27.46
C GLU A 440 -5.93 36.87 27.30
N SER A 441 -6.19 37.27 26.05
CA SER A 441 -7.04 38.44 25.75
C SER A 441 -8.52 38.08 25.87
N ASN A 442 -9.32 39.02 26.40
CA ASN A 442 -10.79 38.93 26.56
C ASN A 442 -11.52 38.33 25.35
N ASN A 443 -11.07 38.63 24.13
CA ASN A 443 -11.66 38.17 22.86
C ASN A 443 -11.61 36.64 22.62
N THR A 444 -11.14 35.83 23.58
CA THR A 444 -10.95 34.37 23.44
C THR A 444 -12.15 33.62 24.01
N LEU A 445 -12.98 33.06 23.11
CA LEU A 445 -14.27 32.48 23.49
C LEU A 445 -14.13 31.11 24.15
N CYS A 446 -13.31 30.22 23.56
CA CYS A 446 -13.00 28.89 24.10
C CYS A 446 -11.75 28.27 23.45
N GLN A 447 -11.22 27.21 24.06
CA GLN A 447 -10.15 26.36 23.50
C GLN A 447 -10.51 24.88 23.69
N LEU A 448 -10.31 24.07 22.66
CA LEU A 448 -10.53 22.63 22.67
C LEU A 448 -9.25 21.86 22.29
N HIS A 449 -9.02 20.73 22.95
CA HIS A 449 -8.03 19.73 22.56
C HIS A 449 -8.78 18.49 22.04
N VAL A 450 -8.60 18.14 20.78
CA VAL A 450 -9.43 17.14 20.08
C VAL A 450 -8.58 16.11 19.34
N THR A 451 -8.94 14.83 19.44
CA THR A 451 -8.29 13.73 18.72
C THR A 451 -9.28 13.10 17.76
N MET A 452 -9.06 13.30 16.46
CA MET A 452 -9.92 12.81 15.38
C MET A 452 -9.32 11.54 14.76
N GLY A 453 -10.15 10.55 14.42
CA GLY A 453 -9.72 9.32 13.74
C GLY A 453 -10.19 9.26 12.28
N GLU A 454 -9.55 8.39 11.49
CA GLU A 454 -9.78 8.26 10.05
C GLU A 454 -11.26 7.95 9.72
N PHE A 455 -11.85 8.69 8.78
CA PHE A 455 -13.28 8.64 8.40
C PHE A 455 -14.34 8.91 9.49
N GLY A 456 -13.93 9.37 10.68
CA GLY A 456 -14.83 9.90 11.70
C GLY A 456 -15.39 11.27 11.30
N VAL A 457 -16.59 11.60 11.78
CA VAL A 457 -17.22 12.93 11.61
C VAL A 457 -17.51 13.49 13.00
N TYR A 458 -17.21 14.76 13.20
CA TYR A 458 -17.22 15.42 14.50
C TYR A 458 -17.88 16.78 14.41
N ASP A 459 -18.86 17.02 15.26
CA ASP A 459 -19.54 18.30 15.41
C ASP A 459 -18.86 19.11 16.52
N VAL A 460 -18.74 20.42 16.28
CA VAL A 460 -18.26 21.39 17.28
C VAL A 460 -19.34 22.45 17.47
N GLN A 461 -19.99 22.45 18.62
CA GLN A 461 -21.01 23.46 18.95
C GLN A 461 -20.37 24.52 19.84
N VAL A 462 -20.64 25.79 19.54
CA VAL A 462 -20.14 26.96 20.28
C VAL A 462 -21.33 27.70 20.86
N ASN A 463 -21.69 27.38 22.10
CA ASN A 463 -22.87 27.90 22.78
C ASN A 463 -22.48 29.13 23.61
N PRO A 464 -23.04 30.33 23.37
CA PRO A 464 -22.72 31.51 24.16
C PRO A 464 -23.14 31.34 25.63
N LEU A 465 -22.40 31.98 26.54
CA LEU A 465 -22.76 32.18 27.94
C LEU A 465 -22.98 33.68 28.17
N ASP A 466 -23.53 34.08 29.32
CA ASP A 466 -23.63 35.49 29.69
C ASP A 466 -22.24 36.11 29.90
N GLY A 467 -21.78 36.90 28.91
CA GLY A 467 -20.48 37.59 28.87
C GLY A 467 -19.61 37.19 27.67
N ASP A 468 -18.35 37.65 27.62
CA ASP A 468 -17.41 37.43 26.51
C ASP A 468 -16.88 35.97 26.38
N ARG A 469 -17.65 34.95 26.78
CA ARG A 469 -17.22 33.54 26.83
C ARG A 469 -18.26 32.63 26.20
N ALA A 470 -17.80 31.53 25.59
CA ALA A 470 -18.68 30.49 25.07
C ALA A 470 -18.30 29.12 25.64
N ASN A 471 -19.30 28.28 25.89
CA ASN A 471 -19.09 26.87 26.15
C ASN A 471 -18.99 26.12 24.82
N CYS A 472 -17.97 25.28 24.66
CA CYS A 472 -17.71 24.58 23.41
C CYS A 472 -17.75 23.07 23.63
N SER A 473 -18.71 22.39 23.00
CA SER A 473 -18.85 20.93 23.05
C SER A 473 -18.34 20.28 21.77
N PHE A 474 -17.76 19.09 21.92
CA PHE A 474 -17.21 18.26 20.84
C PHE A 474 -17.91 16.91 20.86
N SER A 475 -18.64 16.57 19.80
CA SER A 475 -19.44 15.34 19.71
C SER A 475 -19.15 14.55 18.44
N THR A 476 -19.02 13.24 18.57
CA THR A 476 -18.78 12.33 17.43
C THR A 476 -20.10 12.04 16.71
N ALA A 477 -20.32 12.66 15.55
CA ALA A 477 -21.46 12.38 14.68
C ALA A 477 -21.35 11.01 13.97
N LYS A 478 -20.11 10.55 13.74
CA LYS A 478 -19.80 9.24 13.17
C LYS A 478 -18.49 8.71 13.70
N GLU A 479 -18.49 7.48 14.20
CA GLU A 479 -17.29 6.84 14.76
C GLU A 479 -16.17 6.65 13.72
N PRO A 480 -14.89 6.83 14.11
CA PRO A 480 -13.74 6.64 13.23
C PRO A 480 -13.35 5.17 13.05
N VAL A 481 -12.65 4.88 11.96
CA VAL A 481 -12.09 3.56 11.66
C VAL A 481 -10.80 3.31 12.47
N ASN A 482 -10.62 2.08 12.96
CA ASN A 482 -9.43 1.69 13.71
C ASN A 482 -8.19 1.52 12.81
N ILE A 483 -7.38 2.57 12.73
CA ILE A 483 -6.14 2.65 11.94
C ILE A 483 -5.08 1.59 12.28
N TYR A 484 -5.16 0.94 13.45
CA TYR A 484 -4.18 -0.07 13.90
C TYR A 484 -4.54 -1.49 13.46
N ALA A 485 -5.80 -1.76 13.10
CA ALA A 485 -6.22 -3.06 12.58
C ALA A 485 -5.48 -3.45 11.26
N PRO A 486 -5.29 -2.55 10.28
CA PRO A 486 -4.35 -2.73 9.16
C PRO A 486 -2.97 -3.24 9.57
N LEU A 487 -2.34 -2.60 10.56
CA LEU A 487 -0.98 -2.90 11.00
C LEU A 487 -0.88 -4.30 11.63
N LEU A 488 -1.86 -4.66 12.46
CA LEU A 488 -1.97 -6.01 13.02
C LEU A 488 -2.21 -7.07 11.92
N ALA A 489 -3.10 -6.81 10.96
CA ALA A 489 -3.40 -7.73 9.87
C ALA A 489 -2.15 -7.97 8.98
N CYS A 490 -1.43 -6.92 8.61
CA CYS A 490 -0.17 -7.02 7.88
C CYS A 490 0.90 -7.77 8.68
N PHE A 491 1.06 -7.49 9.97
CA PHE A 491 2.00 -8.21 10.84
C PHE A 491 1.69 -9.71 10.90
N LEU A 492 0.42 -10.08 11.14
CA LEU A 492 -0.03 -11.47 11.18
C LEU A 492 0.19 -12.16 9.82
N PHE A 493 -0.05 -11.48 8.70
CA PHE A 493 0.23 -12.00 7.36
C PHE A 493 1.71 -12.33 7.16
N TYR A 494 2.64 -11.46 7.56
CA TYR A 494 4.08 -11.76 7.49
C TYR A 494 4.51 -12.86 8.47
N VAL A 495 3.90 -12.96 9.65
CA VAL A 495 4.13 -14.07 10.59
C VAL A 495 3.66 -15.39 9.98
N VAL A 496 2.47 -15.44 9.36
CA VAL A 496 1.97 -16.62 8.64
C VAL A 496 2.88 -16.99 7.47
N LEU A 497 3.33 -16.02 6.65
CA LEU A 497 4.31 -16.28 5.59
C LEU A 497 5.63 -16.83 6.12
N ALA A 498 6.14 -16.31 7.25
CA ALA A 498 7.35 -16.80 7.88
C ALA A 498 7.18 -18.23 8.42
N LEU A 499 6.06 -18.54 9.06
CA LEU A 499 5.73 -19.88 9.56
C LEU A 499 5.54 -20.88 8.40
N LEU A 500 4.85 -20.49 7.32
CA LEU A 500 4.72 -21.28 6.09
C LEU A 500 6.08 -21.53 5.45
N TRP A 501 6.97 -20.54 5.37
CA TRP A 501 8.32 -20.69 4.84
C TRP A 501 9.19 -21.61 5.70
N ILE A 502 9.09 -21.53 7.03
CA ILE A 502 9.74 -22.45 7.97
C ILE A 502 9.18 -23.88 7.80
N GLY A 503 7.86 -24.02 7.67
CA GLY A 503 7.16 -25.28 7.44
C GLY A 503 7.58 -25.95 6.14
N LEU A 504 7.50 -25.24 5.02
CA LEU A 504 7.99 -25.66 3.69
C LEU A 504 9.46 -26.08 3.76
N LYS A 505 10.32 -25.26 4.37
CA LYS A 505 11.76 -25.56 4.50
C LYS A 505 12.03 -26.78 5.39
N LYS A 506 11.19 -27.04 6.40
CA LYS A 506 11.25 -28.26 7.23
C LYS A 506 10.75 -29.48 6.45
N ALA A 507 9.67 -29.36 5.67
CA ALA A 507 9.14 -30.42 4.82
C ALA A 507 10.12 -30.84 3.70
N PHE A 508 10.70 -29.86 2.98
CA PHE A 508 11.76 -30.11 2.00
C PHE A 508 13.00 -30.75 2.62
N ARG A 509 13.41 -30.34 3.83
CA ARG A 509 14.56 -30.94 4.53
C ARG A 509 14.28 -32.35 5.06
N ASN A 510 13.01 -32.68 5.32
CA ASN A 510 12.57 -33.98 5.82
C ASN A 510 12.18 -34.95 4.67
N GLY A 511 12.54 -34.67 3.41
CA GLY A 511 12.50 -35.62 2.30
C GLY A 511 11.11 -36.01 1.76
N TYR A 512 10.02 -35.46 2.31
CA TYR A 512 8.65 -35.91 2.01
C TYR A 512 8.20 -35.69 0.54
N LEU A 513 8.94 -34.90 -0.24
CA LEU A 513 8.70 -34.68 -1.67
C LEU A 513 9.63 -35.48 -2.60
N ASP A 514 10.70 -36.08 -2.09
CA ASP A 514 11.69 -36.77 -2.93
C ASP A 514 11.13 -38.07 -3.53
N GLY A 515 10.16 -38.73 -2.88
CA GLY A 515 9.52 -39.95 -3.41
C GLY A 515 8.93 -39.76 -4.82
N CYS A 516 8.11 -38.73 -5.03
CA CYS A 516 7.52 -38.43 -6.35
C CYS A 516 8.56 -37.97 -7.37
N LEU A 517 9.53 -37.14 -6.96
CA LEU A 517 10.56 -36.62 -7.86
C LEU A 517 11.62 -37.66 -8.25
N TYR A 518 11.90 -38.63 -7.39
CA TYR A 518 12.77 -39.76 -7.67
C TYR A 518 12.13 -40.73 -8.67
N ALA A 519 10.84 -41.06 -8.49
CA ALA A 519 10.09 -41.88 -9.44
C ALA A 519 10.06 -41.28 -10.86
N LEU A 520 9.83 -39.97 -10.99
CA LEU A 520 9.86 -39.26 -12.27
C LEU A 520 11.27 -39.19 -12.89
N LYS A 521 12.32 -39.02 -12.07
CA LYS A 521 13.72 -39.06 -12.56
C LYS A 521 14.15 -40.45 -13.02
N LEU A 522 13.74 -41.51 -12.33
CA LEU A 522 13.98 -42.90 -12.75
C LEU A 522 13.33 -43.19 -14.12
N LYS A 523 12.08 -42.78 -14.30
CA LYS A 523 11.35 -42.96 -15.57
C LYS A 523 11.99 -42.17 -16.73
N LYS A 524 12.64 -41.03 -16.46
CA LYS A 524 13.40 -40.28 -17.47
C LYS A 524 14.82 -40.82 -17.72
N LYS A 525 15.50 -41.38 -16.72
CA LYS A 525 16.87 -41.90 -16.87
C LYS A 525 16.91 -43.28 -17.57
N ARG A 526 15.89 -44.12 -17.36
CA ARG A 526 15.78 -45.44 -18.01
C ARG A 526 15.59 -45.39 -19.53
N ASN A 527 15.22 -44.23 -20.09
CA ASN A 527 15.11 -43.98 -21.53
C ASN A 527 16.33 -43.24 -22.13
N VAL A 528 17.42 -43.06 -21.37
CA VAL A 528 18.65 -42.37 -21.81
C VAL A 528 19.88 -43.26 -21.65
N ASN A 529 19.89 -44.15 -20.65
CA ASN A 529 20.93 -45.17 -20.44
C ASN A 529 20.85 -46.35 -21.47
N ALA A 530 20.57 -46.06 -22.74
CA ALA A 530 20.64 -47.03 -23.84
C ALA A 530 22.01 -47.01 -24.55
N ASP A 531 22.72 -45.88 -24.50
CA ASP A 531 24.00 -45.67 -25.17
C ASP A 531 25.12 -45.28 -24.17
N GLU A 532 26.34 -45.58 -24.62
CA GLU A 532 27.67 -45.22 -24.09
C GLU A 532 28.04 -45.68 -22.67
N SER A 533 29.09 -46.50 -22.65
CA SER A 533 29.79 -47.03 -21.48
C SER A 533 31.17 -46.36 -21.32
N VAL A 534 32.04 -46.92 -20.46
CA VAL A 534 33.47 -46.57 -20.31
C VAL A 534 33.78 -45.19 -19.69
N THR A 535 34.17 -45.18 -18.41
CA THR A 535 35.56 -44.87 -17.94
C THR A 535 35.55 -44.58 -16.43
N CYS A 536 36.38 -45.29 -15.65
CA CYS A 536 36.65 -44.96 -14.25
C CYS A 536 37.88 -44.04 -14.12
N LYS A 537 37.89 -43.18 -13.09
CA LYS A 537 39.13 -42.70 -12.46
C LYS A 537 38.89 -42.28 -11.01
N GLN A 538 39.73 -42.79 -10.11
CA GLN A 538 39.90 -42.33 -8.72
C GLN A 538 41.16 -41.45 -8.65
N THR A 539 41.17 -40.45 -7.76
CA THR A 539 42.35 -40.10 -6.93
C THR A 539 41.95 -39.23 -5.74
N GLU A 540 42.85 -39.13 -4.77
CA GLU A 540 42.60 -38.71 -3.38
C GLU A 540 42.71 -37.19 -3.10
N ASP A 541 42.37 -36.82 -1.85
CA ASP A 541 42.87 -35.72 -1.02
C ASP A 541 43.28 -34.36 -1.61
N ASP A 542 42.65 -33.30 -1.08
CA ASP A 542 43.41 -32.13 -0.61
C ASP A 542 42.82 -31.53 0.69
N LYS A 543 43.66 -30.79 1.42
CA LYS A 543 43.53 -30.49 2.84
C LYS A 543 42.54 -29.37 3.16
N THR A 544 41.92 -29.49 4.34
CA THR A 544 40.90 -28.57 4.85
C THR A 544 41.47 -27.20 5.27
N THR A 545 41.74 -26.33 4.30
CA THR A 545 42.02 -24.92 4.55
C THR A 545 40.82 -24.24 5.21
N LYS A 546 40.91 -24.01 6.54
CA LYS A 546 39.87 -23.33 7.35
C LYS A 546 39.66 -21.89 6.88
N LYS A 547 38.81 -21.73 5.86
CA LYS A 547 38.29 -20.44 5.38
C LYS A 547 37.58 -19.74 6.53
N SER A 548 38.06 -18.57 6.93
CA SER A 548 37.50 -17.83 8.08
C SER A 548 36.04 -17.46 7.82
N SER A 549 35.12 -18.01 8.62
CA SER A 549 33.69 -17.75 8.45
C SER A 549 33.38 -16.26 8.65
N ARG A 550 32.77 -15.64 7.63
CA ARG A 550 32.15 -14.32 7.75
C ARG A 550 31.03 -14.38 8.79
N LEU A 551 31.01 -13.42 9.72
CA LEU A 551 30.00 -13.31 10.78
C LEU A 551 28.66 -12.90 10.19
N LYS A 552 27.60 -13.67 10.46
CA LYS A 552 26.29 -13.41 9.84
C LYS A 552 25.52 -12.31 10.57
N SER A 553 25.76 -12.14 11.87
CA SER A 553 25.17 -11.05 12.66
C SER A 553 25.48 -9.67 12.10
N LEU A 554 26.71 -9.40 11.66
CA LEU A 554 27.12 -8.08 11.12
C LEU A 554 26.39 -7.70 9.84
N ASP A 555 26.29 -8.63 8.88
CA ASP A 555 25.51 -8.40 7.66
C ASP A 555 24.00 -8.34 7.99
N THR A 556 23.50 -9.16 8.90
CA THR A 556 22.08 -9.13 9.30
C THR A 556 21.70 -7.82 9.97
N PHE A 557 22.55 -7.26 10.85
CA PHE A 557 22.34 -5.95 11.46
C PHE A 557 22.21 -4.86 10.39
N ARG A 558 23.19 -4.78 9.46
CA ARG A 558 23.12 -3.83 8.33
C ARG A 558 21.88 -4.09 7.46
N GLY A 559 21.47 -5.35 7.35
CA GLY A 559 20.24 -5.80 6.70
C GLY A 559 18.95 -5.27 7.34
N ILE A 560 18.88 -5.29 8.67
CA ILE A 560 17.77 -4.72 9.43
C ILE A 560 17.76 -3.20 9.23
N SER A 561 18.91 -2.53 9.38
CA SER A 561 19.01 -1.08 9.16
C SER A 561 18.57 -0.67 7.74
N ILE A 562 19.05 -1.35 6.69
CA ILE A 562 18.70 -0.97 5.32
C ILE A 562 17.21 -1.23 5.01
N VAL A 563 16.62 -2.31 5.52
CA VAL A 563 15.20 -2.63 5.27
C VAL A 563 14.26 -1.67 5.99
N ILE A 564 14.55 -1.30 7.25
CA ILE A 564 13.73 -0.30 7.96
C ILE A 564 13.92 1.09 7.32
N MET A 565 15.12 1.44 6.85
CA MET A 565 15.35 2.74 6.18
C MET A 565 14.57 2.86 4.86
N ILE A 566 14.45 1.77 4.09
CA ILE A 566 13.57 1.76 2.90
C ILE A 566 12.11 1.93 3.34
N PHE A 567 11.62 1.15 4.31
CA PHE A 567 10.24 1.26 4.81
C PHE A 567 9.87 2.68 5.27
N VAL A 568 10.78 3.35 5.97
CA VAL A 568 10.65 4.74 6.42
C VAL A 568 10.65 5.73 5.25
N ASN A 569 11.61 5.63 4.34
CA ASN A 569 11.72 6.55 3.19
C ASN A 569 10.53 6.40 2.23
N ASP A 570 10.04 5.18 2.06
CA ASP A 570 8.84 4.86 1.28
C ASP A 570 7.56 5.44 1.95
N GLY A 571 7.63 5.85 3.22
CA GLY A 571 6.60 6.60 3.96
C GLY A 571 5.94 5.86 5.12
N ALA A 572 6.34 4.62 5.41
CA ALA A 572 5.91 3.78 6.54
C ALA A 572 4.40 3.75 6.87
N GLY A 573 3.51 3.91 5.89
CA GLY A 573 2.07 4.00 6.10
C GLY A 573 1.59 5.29 6.80
N GLN A 574 2.44 6.32 6.91
CA GLN A 574 2.18 7.62 7.55
C GLN A 574 1.82 7.56 9.06
N TYR A 575 2.13 6.45 9.73
CA TYR A 575 1.93 6.31 11.18
C TYR A 575 2.93 7.18 11.97
N PHE A 576 2.43 8.06 12.85
CA PHE A 576 3.21 9.08 13.56
C PHE A 576 4.48 8.57 14.29
N PHE A 577 4.50 7.30 14.72
CA PHE A 577 5.63 6.69 15.44
C PHE A 577 6.73 6.09 14.53
N PHE A 578 6.45 5.95 13.23
CA PHE A 578 7.42 5.61 12.19
C PHE A 578 7.91 6.84 11.41
N GLU A 579 7.47 8.04 11.77
CA GLU A 579 7.99 9.28 11.19
C GLU A 579 9.28 9.74 11.89
N HIS A 580 9.74 10.94 11.53
CA HIS A 580 10.93 11.58 12.08
C HIS A 580 10.53 12.72 13.02
N ALA A 581 11.19 12.80 14.19
CA ALA A 581 11.00 13.93 15.09
C ALA A 581 11.34 15.26 14.37
N THR A 582 10.43 16.25 14.43
CA THR A 582 10.59 17.51 13.67
C THR A 582 11.78 18.35 14.13
N TRP A 583 12.13 18.28 15.41
CA TRP A 583 13.34 18.89 15.96
C TRP A 583 13.93 18.09 17.12
N ASN A 584 13.27 18.14 18.28
CA ASN A 584 13.67 17.43 19.50
C ASN A 584 12.83 16.15 19.69
N GLY A 585 13.48 15.03 20.00
CA GLY A 585 12.85 13.74 20.19
C GLY A 585 13.61 12.60 19.50
N LEU A 586 13.06 11.39 19.64
CA LEU A 586 13.63 10.18 19.07
C LEU A 586 12.51 9.21 18.66
N GLN A 587 12.23 9.12 17.36
CA GLN A 587 11.26 8.17 16.83
C GLN A 587 11.96 6.96 16.19
N VAL A 588 11.22 5.90 15.86
CA VAL A 588 11.80 4.62 15.39
C VAL A 588 12.66 4.82 14.14
N ALA A 589 12.23 5.71 13.25
CA ALA A 589 12.93 6.05 12.02
C ALA A 589 14.27 6.76 12.24
N ASP A 590 14.41 7.51 13.33
CA ASP A 590 15.61 8.29 13.63
C ASP A 590 16.77 7.40 14.11
N LEU A 591 16.48 6.20 14.62
CA LEU A 591 17.49 5.21 15.01
C LEU A 591 18.30 4.67 13.81
N VAL A 592 17.70 4.63 12.63
CA VAL A 592 18.09 3.70 11.55
C VAL A 592 19.33 4.16 10.77
N PHE A 593 19.39 5.46 10.42
CA PHE A 593 20.53 6.08 9.75
C PHE A 593 21.80 6.08 10.64
N PRO A 594 21.73 6.45 11.95
CA PRO A 594 22.80 6.21 12.92
C PRO A 594 23.28 4.75 12.97
N TRP A 595 22.36 3.77 13.04
CA TRP A 595 22.72 2.35 13.07
C TRP A 595 23.51 1.92 11.83
N PHE A 596 23.13 2.39 10.63
CA PHE A 596 23.85 2.06 9.39
C PHE A 596 25.27 2.67 9.35
N MET A 597 25.47 3.88 9.90
CA MET A 597 26.81 4.45 10.09
C MET A 597 27.63 3.67 11.11
N TRP A 598 27.04 3.37 12.27
CA TRP A 598 27.73 2.66 13.36
C TRP A 598 28.21 1.27 12.93
N ILE A 599 27.38 0.47 12.24
CA ILE A 599 27.78 -0.85 11.71
C ILE A 599 28.81 -0.76 10.55
N MET A 600 28.95 0.39 9.91
CA MET A 600 30.06 0.65 8.98
C MET A 600 31.38 0.71 9.75
N GLY A 601 31.41 1.43 10.88
CA GLY A 601 32.53 1.51 11.82
C GLY A 601 32.94 0.14 12.37
N VAL A 602 31.97 -0.70 12.77
CA VAL A 602 32.25 -2.07 13.27
C VAL A 602 33.05 -2.90 12.26
N CYS A 603 32.85 -2.70 10.96
CA CYS A 603 33.59 -3.42 9.93
C CYS A 603 35.01 -2.87 9.67
N MET A 604 35.31 -1.60 9.98
CA MET A 604 36.59 -0.97 9.63
C MET A 604 37.82 -1.69 10.21
N PRO A 605 37.90 -2.01 11.53
CA PRO A 605 39.04 -2.72 12.09
C PRO A 605 39.21 -4.13 11.49
N ILE A 606 38.11 -4.76 11.10
CA ILE A 606 38.08 -6.11 10.52
C ILE A 606 38.71 -6.08 9.11
N SER A 607 38.37 -5.08 8.29
CA SER A 607 39.04 -4.84 7.00
C SER A 607 40.51 -4.46 7.17
N LEU A 608 40.84 -3.55 8.10
CA LEU A 608 42.22 -3.11 8.32
C LEU A 608 43.12 -4.28 8.76
N ARG A 609 42.67 -5.11 9.71
CA ARG A 609 43.38 -6.34 10.12
C ARG A 609 43.54 -7.34 8.97
N SER A 610 42.58 -7.41 8.04
CA SER A 610 42.67 -8.26 6.84
C SER A 610 43.77 -7.78 5.89
N SER A 611 43.85 -6.47 5.61
CA SER A 611 44.90 -5.87 4.77
C SER A 611 46.29 -5.97 5.42
N LEU A 612 46.41 -5.68 6.72
CA LEU A 612 47.66 -5.84 7.46
C LEU A 612 48.16 -7.30 7.44
N ARG A 613 47.27 -8.29 7.60
CA ARG A 613 47.63 -9.71 7.51
C ARG A 613 48.15 -10.11 6.11
N ARG A 614 47.77 -9.40 5.05
CA ARG A 614 48.27 -9.60 3.68
C ARG A 614 49.58 -8.85 3.40
N LYS A 615 50.11 -8.10 4.38
CA LYS A 615 51.27 -7.21 4.23
C LYS A 615 51.06 -6.11 3.17
N GLU A 616 49.82 -5.67 2.96
CA GLU A 616 49.50 -4.52 2.10
C GLU A 616 50.13 -3.24 2.69
N THR A 617 50.74 -2.39 1.85
CA THR A 617 51.41 -1.17 2.34
C THR A 617 50.40 -0.14 2.87
N LYS A 618 50.82 0.71 3.82
CA LYS A 618 49.95 1.80 4.31
C LYS A 618 49.45 2.71 3.17
N LEU A 619 50.28 2.97 2.16
CA LEU A 619 49.90 3.79 0.99
C LEU A 619 48.81 3.11 0.12
N THR A 620 48.90 1.79 -0.08
CA THR A 620 47.89 1.00 -0.78
C THR A 620 46.55 1.04 -0.03
N ILE A 621 46.58 0.87 1.29
CA ILE A 621 45.38 0.91 2.15
C ILE A 621 44.77 2.32 2.14
N PHE A 622 45.60 3.38 2.25
CA PHE A 622 45.17 4.77 2.14
C PHE A 622 44.47 5.05 0.80
N SER A 623 45.08 4.68 -0.32
CA SER A 623 44.51 4.86 -1.66
C SER A 623 43.17 4.14 -1.81
N GLY A 624 43.03 2.94 -1.25
CA GLY A 624 41.75 2.21 -1.19
C GLY A 624 40.67 2.93 -0.37
N ILE A 625 41.02 3.48 0.80
CA ILE A 625 40.11 4.28 1.63
C ILE A 625 39.68 5.55 0.91
N LEU A 626 40.63 6.29 0.33
CA LEU A 626 40.36 7.54 -0.40
C LEU A 626 39.48 7.30 -1.62
N ARG A 627 39.83 6.33 -2.49
CA ARG A 627 39.04 5.95 -3.67
C ARG A 627 37.59 5.64 -3.30
N ARG A 628 37.38 4.80 -2.27
CA ARG A 628 36.04 4.40 -1.83
C ARG A 628 35.23 5.58 -1.28
N SER A 629 35.90 6.51 -0.58
CA SER A 629 35.30 7.75 -0.08
C SER A 629 34.87 8.65 -1.25
N CYS A 630 35.74 8.88 -2.23
CA CYS A 630 35.41 9.67 -3.42
C CYS A 630 34.25 9.06 -4.24
N LEU A 631 34.23 7.73 -4.41
CA LEU A 631 33.13 7.04 -5.10
C LEU A 631 31.79 7.16 -4.35
N LEU A 632 31.78 7.06 -3.01
CA LEU A 632 30.59 7.32 -2.20
C LEU A 632 30.11 8.76 -2.32
N PHE A 633 31.02 9.74 -2.31
CA PHE A 633 30.69 11.16 -2.43
C PHE A 633 30.09 11.49 -3.80
N LEU A 634 30.68 10.97 -4.89
CA LEU A 634 30.16 11.14 -6.26
C LEU A 634 28.79 10.49 -6.44
N LEU A 635 28.58 9.29 -5.88
CA LEU A 635 27.26 8.65 -5.88
C LEU A 635 26.23 9.46 -5.06
N GLY A 636 26.68 10.15 -4.00
CA GLY A 636 25.86 11.10 -3.23
C GLY A 636 25.42 12.32 -4.04
N LEU A 637 26.34 12.95 -4.78
CA LEU A 637 26.01 14.06 -5.67
C LEU A 637 25.04 13.63 -6.79
N ILE A 638 25.22 12.44 -7.36
CA ILE A 638 24.28 11.87 -8.34
C ILE A 638 22.91 11.66 -7.69
N ASN A 639 22.84 11.09 -6.48
CA ASN A 639 21.58 10.90 -5.75
C ASN A 639 20.88 12.23 -5.47
N ASN A 640 21.63 13.26 -5.04
CA ASN A 640 21.10 14.60 -4.79
C ASN A 640 20.60 15.33 -6.04
N SER A 641 20.94 14.88 -7.26
CA SER A 641 20.38 15.41 -8.50
C SER A 641 19.05 14.76 -8.93
N LEU A 642 18.62 13.69 -8.25
CA LEU A 642 17.37 12.99 -8.56
C LEU A 642 16.16 13.77 -8.02
N GLY A 643 15.26 14.19 -8.91
CA GLY A 643 14.00 14.84 -8.54
C GLY A 643 14.02 16.37 -8.40
N GLY A 644 15.18 17.00 -8.52
CA GLY A 644 15.33 18.46 -8.53
C GLY A 644 15.44 19.08 -9.93
N ASN A 645 15.39 20.41 -10.00
CA ASN A 645 15.85 21.14 -11.19
C ASN A 645 17.36 20.92 -11.36
N ILE A 646 17.80 20.47 -12.54
CA ILE A 646 19.21 20.16 -12.83
C ILE A 646 19.99 21.44 -13.14
N GLN A 647 20.03 22.37 -12.18
CA GLN A 647 20.84 23.58 -12.22
C GLN A 647 22.00 23.45 -11.22
N LEU A 648 23.24 23.58 -11.69
CA LEU A 648 24.42 23.33 -10.86
C LEU A 648 24.52 24.31 -9.68
N SER A 649 24.01 25.54 -9.84
CA SER A 649 23.88 26.56 -8.80
C SER A 649 22.93 26.19 -7.66
N GLN A 650 21.95 25.31 -7.89
CA GLN A 650 20.94 24.89 -6.91
C GLN A 650 21.11 23.43 -6.45
N LEU A 651 22.21 22.77 -6.84
CA LEU A 651 22.47 21.39 -6.48
C LEU A 651 22.86 21.29 -5.00
N ARG A 652 22.12 20.48 -4.23
CA ARG A 652 22.44 20.20 -2.82
C ARG A 652 23.77 19.46 -2.70
N ILE A 653 24.75 20.02 -2.00
CA ILE A 653 26.08 19.42 -1.81
C ILE A 653 26.10 18.39 -0.65
N PRO A 654 25.71 18.72 0.60
CA PRO A 654 25.61 17.75 1.70
C PRO A 654 24.53 16.70 1.45
N GLY A 655 24.67 15.54 2.10
CA GLY A 655 23.75 14.42 1.94
C GLY A 655 24.23 13.14 2.60
N VAL A 656 23.34 12.13 2.65
CA VAL A 656 23.52 10.86 3.36
C VAL A 656 24.82 10.15 2.96
N LEU A 657 25.12 10.06 1.65
CA LEU A 657 26.30 9.36 1.14
C LEU A 657 27.59 10.20 1.23
N GLN A 658 27.47 11.52 1.19
CA GLN A 658 28.58 12.46 1.41
C GLN A 658 29.03 12.40 2.87
N ARG A 659 28.08 12.36 3.81
CA ARG A 659 28.34 12.14 5.24
C ARG A 659 28.93 10.74 5.50
N PHE A 660 28.47 9.69 4.81
CA PHE A 660 29.16 8.38 4.81
C PHE A 660 30.60 8.48 4.29
N ALA A 661 30.86 9.20 3.20
CA ALA A 661 32.20 9.34 2.63
C ALA A 661 33.17 10.05 3.58
N ILE A 662 32.77 11.18 4.17
CA ILE A 662 33.58 11.98 5.10
C ILE A 662 33.88 11.18 6.37
N THR A 663 32.86 10.60 7.01
CA THR A 663 33.03 9.79 8.22
C THR A 663 33.88 8.54 7.96
N TYR A 664 33.71 7.89 6.80
CA TYR A 664 34.51 6.73 6.41
C TYR A 664 35.98 7.10 6.21
N LEU A 665 36.26 8.24 5.57
CA LEU A 665 37.62 8.74 5.37
C LEU A 665 38.30 9.06 6.70
N VAL A 666 37.66 9.84 7.59
CA VAL A 666 38.30 10.29 8.84
C VAL A 666 38.54 9.13 9.82
N VAL A 667 37.56 8.24 10.05
CA VAL A 667 37.77 7.08 10.94
C VAL A 667 38.70 6.05 10.31
N GLY A 668 38.66 5.87 8.98
CA GLY A 668 39.62 5.04 8.25
C GLY A 668 41.07 5.55 8.38
N MET A 669 41.27 6.87 8.31
CA MET A 669 42.57 7.51 8.49
C MET A 669 43.08 7.43 9.92
N ALA A 670 42.25 7.75 10.92
CA ALA A 670 42.60 7.58 12.33
C ALA A 670 42.97 6.11 12.63
N GLY A 671 42.24 5.16 12.06
CA GLY A 671 42.58 3.74 12.11
C GLY A 671 43.95 3.42 11.52
N LEU A 672 44.24 3.89 10.30
CA LEU A 672 45.50 3.61 9.59
C LEU A 672 46.74 4.28 10.23
N LEU A 673 46.55 5.45 10.84
CA LEU A 673 47.61 6.19 11.53
C LEU A 673 47.90 5.59 12.91
N PHE A 674 46.87 5.45 13.76
CA PHE A 674 47.03 5.19 15.19
C PHE A 674 46.89 3.71 15.60
N THR A 675 46.34 2.82 14.77
CA THR A 675 46.26 1.39 15.14
C THR A 675 47.64 0.73 15.03
N PRO A 676 48.15 0.05 16.08
CA PRO A 676 49.40 -0.70 15.98
C PRO A 676 49.27 -1.85 14.97
N ALA A 677 50.38 -2.23 14.34
CA ALA A 677 50.39 -3.27 13.30
C ALA A 677 50.04 -4.68 13.83
N ASP A 678 50.25 -4.91 15.14
CA ASP A 678 49.83 -6.11 15.84
C ASP A 678 48.76 -5.77 16.89
N LEU A 679 47.60 -6.45 16.79
CA LEU A 679 46.49 -6.36 17.74
C LEU A 679 46.51 -7.50 18.78
N SER A 680 47.56 -8.34 18.77
CA SER A 680 47.68 -9.50 19.66
C SER A 680 47.81 -9.08 21.12
N ALA A 681 47.22 -9.88 22.01
CA ALA A 681 47.33 -9.66 23.45
C ALA A 681 48.75 -9.99 23.95
N PRO A 682 49.44 -9.11 24.70
CA PRO A 682 50.69 -9.46 25.36
C PRO A 682 50.44 -10.61 26.34
N HIS A 683 51.22 -11.69 26.18
CA HIS A 683 50.95 -12.99 26.81
C HIS A 683 50.97 -12.92 28.36
N GLN A 684 51.81 -12.06 28.91
CA GLN A 684 51.84 -11.65 30.33
C GLN A 684 51.20 -10.27 30.48
N SER A 685 49.97 -10.23 31.01
CA SER A 685 49.21 -9.01 31.25
C SER A 685 48.20 -9.24 32.38
N SER A 686 48.04 -8.27 33.27
CA SER A 686 47.18 -8.39 34.46
C SER A 686 45.70 -8.51 34.10
N LYS A 687 44.89 -9.05 35.03
CA LYS A 687 43.45 -9.28 34.82
C LYS A 687 42.73 -8.00 34.37
N THR A 688 43.04 -6.87 35.00
CA THR A 688 42.52 -5.53 34.66
C THR A 688 42.99 -5.05 33.28
N ARG A 689 44.28 -5.22 32.96
CA ARG A 689 44.86 -4.79 31.67
C ARG A 689 44.37 -5.64 30.49
N LYS A 690 44.02 -6.91 30.72
CA LYS A 690 43.29 -7.76 29.76
C LYS A 690 41.82 -7.34 29.59
N MET A 691 41.15 -6.89 30.65
CA MET A 691 39.75 -6.44 30.61
C MET A 691 39.57 -5.09 29.87
N LEU A 692 40.55 -4.19 29.94
CA LEU A 692 40.53 -2.88 29.27
C LEU A 692 41.28 -2.86 27.91
N GLN A 693 41.70 -4.02 27.40
CA GLN A 693 42.62 -4.09 26.26
C GLN A 693 42.04 -3.47 24.98
N ASP A 694 40.74 -3.53 24.75
CA ASP A 694 40.06 -2.91 23.60
C ASP A 694 40.16 -1.38 23.61
N ILE A 695 40.09 -0.74 24.78
CA ILE A 695 40.33 0.71 24.95
C ILE A 695 41.83 1.00 24.84
N ILE A 696 42.69 0.20 25.46
CA ILE A 696 44.15 0.39 25.46
C ILE A 696 44.74 0.29 24.05
N VAL A 697 44.17 -0.52 23.14
CA VAL A 697 44.58 -0.57 21.73
C VAL A 697 44.12 0.68 20.94
N LEU A 698 43.06 1.35 21.39
CA LEU A 698 42.45 2.51 20.71
C LEU A 698 42.73 3.86 21.39
N TRP A 699 43.57 3.92 22.42
CA TRP A 699 43.73 5.12 23.26
C TRP A 699 44.08 6.42 22.49
N PRO A 700 44.91 6.43 21.42
CA PRO A 700 45.19 7.67 20.69
C PRO A 700 44.01 8.12 19.84
N GLN A 701 43.19 7.17 19.35
CA GLN A 701 41.96 7.47 18.62
C GLN A 701 40.89 8.03 19.56
N TRP A 702 40.79 7.50 20.79
CA TRP A 702 39.95 8.08 21.83
C TRP A 702 40.32 9.53 22.13
N VAL A 703 41.61 9.85 22.31
CA VAL A 703 42.06 11.23 22.51
C VAL A 703 41.70 12.11 21.30
N PHE A 704 41.99 11.67 20.08
CA PHE A 704 41.65 12.40 18.85
C PHE A 704 40.15 12.69 18.72
N PHE A 705 39.29 11.70 18.92
CA PHE A 705 37.84 11.88 18.79
C PHE A 705 37.21 12.62 19.97
N LEU A 706 37.74 12.52 21.19
CA LEU A 706 37.28 13.35 22.32
C LEU A 706 37.67 14.83 22.13
N LEU A 707 38.84 15.13 21.57
CA LEU A 707 39.20 16.50 21.18
C LEU A 707 38.29 17.05 20.07
N LEU A 708 37.90 16.21 19.11
CA LEU A 708 36.96 16.56 18.04
C LEU A 708 35.54 16.83 18.60
N VAL A 709 35.08 16.05 19.58
CA VAL A 709 33.81 16.31 20.30
C VAL A 709 33.90 17.59 21.13
N ALA A 710 35.01 17.82 21.84
CA ALA A 710 35.22 19.04 22.61
C ALA A 710 35.24 20.28 21.71
N GLY A 711 35.90 20.21 20.55
CA GLY A 711 35.90 21.27 19.54
C GLY A 711 34.51 21.55 18.98
N HIS A 712 33.73 20.51 18.66
CA HIS A 712 32.32 20.65 18.28
C HIS A 712 31.51 21.38 19.36
N CYS A 713 31.58 20.92 20.61
CA CYS A 713 30.86 21.54 21.73
C CYS A 713 31.30 22.99 21.96
N PHE A 714 32.59 23.30 21.85
CA PHE A 714 33.09 24.67 21.94
C PHE A 714 32.49 25.57 20.86
N ILE A 715 32.53 25.15 19.59
CA ILE A 715 31.91 25.87 18.47
C ILE A 715 30.39 26.01 18.68
N THR A 716 29.72 24.98 19.18
CA THR A 716 28.26 24.99 19.39
C THR A 716 27.84 26.00 20.46
N PHE A 717 28.59 26.11 21.56
CA PHE A 717 28.19 26.88 22.75
C PHE A 717 28.90 28.21 22.96
N PHE A 718 29.97 28.52 22.21
CA PHE A 718 30.76 29.75 22.38
C PHE A 718 30.96 30.56 21.10
N LEU A 719 30.47 30.12 19.93
CA LEU A 719 30.50 30.92 18.71
C LEU A 719 29.46 32.05 18.79
N PRO A 720 29.84 33.33 18.74
CA PRO A 720 28.88 34.42 18.55
C PRO A 720 28.30 34.35 17.13
N ILE A 721 27.00 34.62 17.04
CA ILE A 721 26.21 34.68 15.80
C ILE A 721 25.73 36.14 15.65
N GLU A 722 25.07 36.48 14.55
CA GLU A 722 24.41 37.77 14.31
C GLU A 722 23.56 38.24 15.52
N GLU A 723 23.47 39.56 15.73
CA GLU A 723 23.06 40.20 16.99
C GLU A 723 21.66 39.81 17.52
N GLU A 724 20.80 39.24 16.68
CA GLU A 724 19.44 38.77 17.04
C GLU A 724 19.40 37.31 17.56
N CYS A 725 20.51 36.55 17.49
CA CYS A 725 20.58 35.14 17.88
C CYS A 725 21.37 34.92 19.19
N PRO A 726 20.82 34.27 20.22
CA PRO A 726 21.56 34.01 21.46
C PRO A 726 22.65 32.95 21.26
N VAL A 727 23.80 33.16 21.91
CA VAL A 727 24.93 32.22 21.90
C VAL A 727 24.51 30.87 22.49
N GLY A 728 24.90 29.76 21.86
CA GLY A 728 24.51 28.41 22.28
C GLY A 728 23.09 27.97 21.91
N TYR A 729 22.39 28.70 21.03
CA TYR A 729 21.03 28.35 20.61
C TYR A 729 20.96 27.01 19.84
N LEU A 730 20.08 26.12 20.28
CA LEU A 730 19.85 24.79 19.68
C LEU A 730 18.43 24.62 19.10
N GLY A 731 17.66 25.69 18.92
CA GLY A 731 16.25 25.63 18.48
C GLY A 731 16.05 25.73 16.96
N PRO A 732 14.81 25.51 16.48
CA PRO A 732 14.45 25.63 15.06
C PRO A 732 14.19 27.09 14.61
N ALA A 733 14.12 28.04 15.54
CA ALA A 733 13.74 29.44 15.33
C ALA A 733 12.37 29.62 14.62
N GLY A 734 12.09 30.82 14.09
CA GLY A 734 10.80 31.15 13.51
C GLY A 734 9.71 31.13 14.58
N LEU A 735 8.53 30.56 14.28
CA LEU A 735 7.37 30.51 15.19
C LEU A 735 7.64 29.86 16.57
N HIS A 736 8.75 29.16 16.73
CA HIS A 736 9.20 28.54 17.98
C HIS A 736 9.47 29.58 19.08
N LEU A 737 8.91 29.35 20.28
CA LEU A 737 8.92 30.31 21.39
C LEU A 737 8.25 31.63 20.99
N ASP A 738 7.05 31.53 20.42
CA ASP A 738 6.20 32.67 20.04
C ASP A 738 6.90 33.73 19.17
N ASN A 739 7.70 33.27 18.20
CA ASN A 739 8.48 34.10 17.27
C ASN A 739 9.55 35.00 17.93
N LYS A 740 10.09 34.59 19.08
CA LYS A 740 11.13 35.34 19.81
C LYS A 740 12.46 35.51 19.06
N TYR A 741 12.81 34.58 18.16
CA TYR A 741 14.08 34.61 17.42
C TYR A 741 13.82 34.49 15.91
N PRO A 742 14.46 35.32 15.07
CA PRO A 742 14.19 35.35 13.63
C PRO A 742 14.49 33.98 13.00
N GLY A 743 13.76 33.65 11.93
CA GLY A 743 13.88 32.34 11.24
C GLY A 743 15.29 31.99 10.75
N GLN A 744 16.22 32.95 10.71
CA GLN A 744 17.63 32.73 10.40
C GLN A 744 18.42 32.06 11.55
N CYS A 745 18.01 32.20 12.81
CA CYS A 745 18.67 31.56 13.95
C CYS A 745 18.53 30.02 13.99
N ILE A 746 17.85 29.39 13.00
CA ILE A 746 17.65 27.94 12.96
C ILE A 746 18.97 27.16 13.09
N GLY A 747 19.03 26.30 14.10
CA GLY A 747 20.19 25.47 14.41
C GLY A 747 21.42 26.23 14.91
N GLY A 748 21.29 27.51 15.24
CA GLY A 748 22.35 28.35 15.81
C GLY A 748 23.66 28.24 15.04
N ALA A 749 24.74 27.89 15.75
CA ALA A 749 26.09 27.78 15.19
C ALA A 749 26.19 26.78 14.03
N ALA A 750 25.42 25.69 14.03
CA ALA A 750 25.42 24.71 12.93
C ALA A 750 24.86 25.35 11.65
N GLY A 751 23.65 25.91 11.74
CA GLY A 751 22.97 26.55 10.61
C GLY A 751 23.72 27.75 10.06
N TYR A 752 24.36 28.53 10.95
CA TYR A 752 25.23 29.64 10.56
C TYR A 752 26.46 29.18 9.76
N ILE A 753 27.20 28.18 10.26
CA ILE A 753 28.38 27.63 9.58
C ILE A 753 28.02 27.02 8.23
N ASP A 754 26.92 26.26 8.15
CA ASP A 754 26.48 25.63 6.90
C ASP A 754 26.07 26.69 5.86
N ARG A 755 25.36 27.76 6.26
CA ARG A 755 25.06 28.89 5.36
C ARG A 755 26.31 29.67 4.94
N LEU A 756 27.29 29.84 5.83
CA LEU A 756 28.54 30.56 5.54
C LEU A 756 29.45 29.80 4.55
N ILE A 757 29.57 28.47 4.70
CA ILE A 757 30.51 27.66 3.90
C ILE A 757 29.85 27.10 2.63
N LEU A 758 28.59 26.65 2.70
CA LEU A 758 27.91 26.00 1.57
C LEU A 758 27.02 26.97 0.78
N THR A 759 26.72 28.15 1.32
CA THR A 759 25.71 29.11 0.82
C THR A 759 24.28 28.58 0.88
N VAL A 760 23.30 29.50 0.87
CA VAL A 760 21.86 29.17 0.90
C VAL A 760 21.41 28.36 -0.33
N GLN A 761 22.15 28.39 -1.45
CA GLN A 761 21.74 27.72 -2.70
C GLN A 761 22.09 26.22 -2.72
N HIS A 762 23.10 25.77 -1.97
CA HIS A 762 23.55 24.37 -1.96
C HIS A 762 23.13 23.57 -0.71
N ILE A 763 22.36 24.16 0.21
CA ILE A 763 21.79 23.52 1.39
C ILE A 763 20.32 23.10 1.19
N TYR A 764 19.79 22.28 2.09
CA TYR A 764 18.41 21.83 2.04
C TYR A 764 17.40 22.98 2.28
N ASN A 765 16.72 23.40 1.21
CA ASN A 765 15.78 24.52 1.21
C ASN A 765 14.34 24.14 1.60
N TRP A 766 14.03 22.85 1.69
CA TRP A 766 12.68 22.29 1.87
C TRP A 766 12.60 21.38 3.11
N SER A 767 13.13 21.85 4.24
CA SER A 767 13.05 21.12 5.52
C SER A 767 11.62 21.03 6.05
N THR A 768 11.33 19.98 6.82
CA THR A 768 10.09 19.86 7.61
C THR A 768 9.94 21.01 8.61
N THR A 769 11.06 21.55 9.14
CA THR A 769 11.06 22.72 10.02
C THR A 769 10.48 23.96 9.35
N ARG A 770 10.72 24.14 8.04
CA ARG A 770 10.17 25.26 7.27
C ARG A 770 8.65 25.18 7.11
N GLN A 771 8.08 23.98 7.16
CA GLN A 771 6.63 23.76 7.10
C GLN A 771 5.95 23.97 8.47
N VAL A 772 6.62 23.57 9.56
CA VAL A 772 6.05 23.53 10.92
C VAL A 772 6.36 24.80 11.75
N TYR A 773 7.53 25.41 11.53
CA TYR A 773 8.04 26.56 12.29
C TYR A 773 8.24 27.83 11.43
N GLU A 774 8.01 27.74 10.12
CA GLU A 774 8.30 28.80 9.14
C GLU A 774 9.77 29.30 9.18
N SER A 775 10.68 28.40 9.59
CA SER A 775 12.12 28.64 9.72
C SER A 775 12.81 28.88 8.38
N GLY A 776 14.00 29.50 8.41
CA GLY A 776 14.89 29.58 7.26
C GLY A 776 15.46 28.22 6.80
N PRO A 777 16.19 28.18 5.67
CA PRO A 777 16.87 26.98 5.19
C PRO A 777 17.93 26.44 6.17
N TYR A 778 17.98 25.12 6.32
CA TYR A 778 18.86 24.40 7.25
C TYR A 778 19.13 22.97 6.74
N ASP A 779 20.37 22.50 6.88
CA ASP A 779 20.79 21.19 6.37
C ASP A 779 21.17 20.20 7.49
N PRO A 780 20.36 19.14 7.75
CA PRO A 780 20.69 18.17 8.80
C PRO A 780 21.89 17.27 8.45
N GLU A 781 22.28 17.21 7.17
CA GLU A 781 23.50 16.52 6.70
C GLU A 781 24.74 17.44 6.67
N GLY A 782 24.64 18.65 7.20
CA GLY A 782 25.69 19.69 7.24
C GLY A 782 27.01 19.34 7.93
N ILE A 783 27.92 20.32 7.92
CA ILE A 783 29.34 20.19 8.27
C ILE A 783 29.53 19.90 9.76
N LEU A 784 28.92 20.71 10.63
CA LEU A 784 29.16 20.61 12.08
C LEU A 784 28.66 19.27 12.63
N GLY A 785 27.41 18.88 12.30
CA GLY A 785 26.86 17.58 12.67
C GLY A 785 27.66 16.37 12.14
N SER A 786 28.37 16.53 11.00
CA SER A 786 29.24 15.48 10.46
C SER A 786 30.45 15.17 11.35
N MET A 787 30.86 16.09 12.24
CA MET A 787 31.86 15.80 13.28
C MET A 787 31.33 14.76 14.27
N LEU A 788 30.12 14.95 14.82
CA LEU A 788 29.51 14.00 15.75
C LEU A 788 29.11 12.68 15.07
N CYS A 789 28.74 12.69 13.78
CA CYS A 789 28.64 11.47 12.98
C CYS A 789 29.96 10.69 12.91
N THR A 790 31.10 11.40 12.81
CA THR A 790 32.43 10.77 12.76
C THR A 790 32.75 10.08 14.10
N PHE A 791 32.44 10.73 15.22
CA PHE A 791 32.54 10.10 16.54
C PHE A 791 31.63 8.88 16.66
N GLN A 792 30.41 8.92 16.12
CA GLN A 792 29.50 7.77 16.11
C GLN A 792 30.05 6.57 15.31
N VAL A 793 30.69 6.79 14.16
CA VAL A 793 31.37 5.73 13.40
C VAL A 793 32.57 5.17 14.18
N PHE A 794 33.30 6.01 14.92
CA PHE A 794 34.37 5.55 15.82
C PHE A 794 33.86 4.69 16.99
N LEU A 795 32.70 5.00 17.60
CA LEU A 795 32.06 4.13 18.59
C LEU A 795 31.66 2.76 18.00
N GLY A 796 31.38 2.72 16.68
CA GLY A 796 31.27 1.46 15.94
C GLY A 796 32.61 0.72 15.82
N ALA A 797 33.70 1.44 15.51
CA ALA A 797 35.04 0.86 15.46
C ALA A 797 35.49 0.27 16.81
N GLN A 798 35.14 0.88 17.95
CA GLN A 798 35.35 0.30 19.29
C GLN A 798 34.68 -1.08 19.42
N ALA A 799 33.42 -1.22 18.98
CA ALA A 799 32.71 -2.50 18.98
C ALA A 799 33.35 -3.53 18.03
N GLY A 800 33.91 -3.06 16.90
CA GLY A 800 34.72 -3.87 15.97
C GLY A 800 36.03 -4.38 16.58
N VAL A 801 36.78 -3.53 17.31
CA VAL A 801 37.99 -3.94 18.03
C VAL A 801 37.67 -4.89 19.18
N THR A 802 36.56 -4.66 19.91
CA THR A 802 36.05 -5.59 20.94
C THR A 802 35.89 -7.02 20.38
N LEU A 803 35.35 -7.16 19.17
CA LEU A 803 35.19 -8.45 18.49
C LEU A 803 36.52 -9.13 18.13
N LEU A 804 37.54 -8.33 17.78
CA LEU A 804 38.86 -8.79 17.33
C LEU A 804 39.83 -9.12 18.47
N VAL A 805 39.67 -8.48 19.64
CA VAL A 805 40.50 -8.64 20.84
C VAL A 805 39.98 -9.78 21.72
N PHE A 806 38.69 -9.77 22.07
CA PHE A 806 38.11 -10.83 22.89
C PHE A 806 37.77 -12.05 22.02
N SER A 807 38.28 -13.23 22.40
CA SER A 807 38.04 -14.50 21.69
C SER A 807 36.72 -15.16 22.11
N ASP A 808 36.42 -15.14 23.40
CA ASP A 808 35.21 -15.69 24.02
C ASP A 808 33.94 -14.85 23.71
N TRP A 809 32.82 -15.54 23.57
CA TRP A 809 31.53 -14.95 23.25
C TRP A 809 30.83 -14.30 24.45
N LYS A 810 31.00 -14.82 25.66
CA LYS A 810 30.42 -14.20 26.88
C LYS A 810 31.06 -12.84 27.11
N SER A 811 32.40 -12.80 27.02
CA SER A 811 33.23 -11.60 27.16
C SER A 811 32.83 -10.50 26.16
N ARG A 812 32.59 -10.84 24.88
CA ARG A 812 32.06 -9.89 23.87
C ARG A 812 30.69 -9.33 24.27
N ILE A 813 29.75 -10.20 24.63
CA ILE A 813 28.38 -9.80 25.00
C ILE A 813 28.38 -8.89 26.23
N ILE A 814 29.11 -9.25 27.29
CA ILE A 814 29.23 -8.44 28.51
C ILE A 814 29.83 -7.06 28.16
N ARG A 815 30.89 -7.02 27.33
CA ARG A 815 31.54 -5.76 26.94
C ARG A 815 30.64 -4.86 26.11
N TRP A 816 29.89 -5.38 25.15
CA TRP A 816 28.92 -4.59 24.38
C TRP A 816 27.73 -4.12 25.24
N LEU A 817 27.24 -4.92 26.17
CA LEU A 817 26.21 -4.49 27.13
C LEU A 817 26.73 -3.41 28.07
N SER A 818 27.98 -3.49 28.54
CA SER A 818 28.61 -2.41 29.32
C SER A 818 28.70 -1.10 28.53
N TRP A 819 29.06 -1.16 27.24
CA TRP A 819 29.07 0.02 26.38
C TRP A 819 27.67 0.57 26.08
N SER A 820 26.67 -0.30 25.93
CA SER A 820 25.26 0.09 25.80
C SER A 820 24.79 0.86 27.03
N VAL A 821 24.96 0.31 28.24
CA VAL A 821 24.58 0.98 29.50
C VAL A 821 25.34 2.29 29.70
N LEU A 822 26.65 2.32 29.44
CA LEU A 822 27.47 3.54 29.60
C LEU A 822 27.04 4.66 28.64
N THR A 823 26.85 4.36 27.35
CA THR A 823 26.39 5.36 26.38
C THR A 823 24.95 5.79 26.63
N GLY A 824 24.08 4.86 27.06
CA GLY A 824 22.72 5.18 27.51
C GLY A 824 22.73 6.18 28.67
N ALA A 825 23.49 5.90 29.73
CA ALA A 825 23.58 6.77 30.91
C ALA A 825 24.09 8.18 30.58
N ILE A 826 25.15 8.30 29.77
CA ILE A 826 25.67 9.61 29.33
C ILE A 826 24.62 10.36 28.50
N GLY A 827 23.91 9.66 27.60
CA GLY A 827 22.81 10.23 26.82
C GLY A 827 21.69 10.79 27.69
N THR A 828 21.22 9.99 28.65
CA THR A 828 20.15 10.37 29.60
C THR A 828 20.53 11.56 30.48
N VAL A 829 21.79 11.64 30.93
CA VAL A 829 22.29 12.78 31.72
C VAL A 829 22.33 14.05 30.88
N LEU A 830 22.81 13.98 29.63
CA LEU A 830 22.90 15.16 28.76
C LEU A 830 21.53 15.78 28.41
N CYS A 831 20.47 14.98 28.32
CA CYS A 831 19.09 15.47 28.12
C CYS A 831 18.26 15.55 29.43
N LEU A 832 18.86 15.35 30.61
CA LEU A 832 18.18 15.31 31.91
C LEU A 832 16.90 14.44 31.94
N ALA A 833 16.86 13.38 31.13
CA ALA A 833 15.69 12.55 30.84
C ALA A 833 14.42 13.27 30.30
N SER A 834 14.50 14.55 29.91
CA SER A 834 13.43 15.24 29.14
C SER A 834 13.63 15.10 27.63
N GLN A 835 12.56 15.32 26.87
CA GLN A 835 12.60 15.43 25.42
C GLN A 835 13.04 16.83 24.95
N ASN A 836 12.61 17.88 25.65
CA ASN A 836 12.77 19.27 25.22
C ASN A 836 13.72 20.07 26.12
N ASP A 837 13.78 19.71 27.40
CA ASP A 837 14.65 20.32 28.40
C ASP A 837 15.96 19.51 28.53
N GLY A 838 16.99 20.11 29.12
CA GLY A 838 18.31 19.49 29.26
C GLY A 838 19.43 20.38 28.69
N TRP A 839 20.68 20.01 28.97
CA TRP A 839 21.85 20.76 28.47
C TRP A 839 22.09 20.51 26.98
N ILE A 840 21.82 19.29 26.51
CA ILE A 840 21.85 18.91 25.10
C ILE A 840 20.63 18.03 24.82
N PRO A 841 19.50 18.57 24.33
CA PRO A 841 18.32 17.77 24.00
C PRO A 841 18.64 16.77 22.88
N VAL A 842 17.91 15.65 22.87
CA VAL A 842 18.06 14.60 21.85
C VAL A 842 17.51 15.15 20.53
N ASN A 843 18.41 15.48 19.60
CA ASN A 843 18.08 16.19 18.37
C ASN A 843 18.87 15.62 17.19
N LYS A 844 18.14 15.07 16.22
CA LYS A 844 18.70 14.48 15.00
C LYS A 844 19.24 15.51 14.02
N ASN A 845 18.55 16.64 13.86
CA ASN A 845 18.87 17.65 12.85
C ASN A 845 20.21 18.34 13.13
N LEU A 846 20.54 18.55 14.41
CA LEU A 846 21.85 19.01 14.90
C LEU A 846 22.86 17.87 15.07
N TRP A 847 22.45 16.61 14.89
CA TRP A 847 23.19 15.40 15.22
C TRP A 847 23.77 15.40 16.66
N SER A 848 22.97 15.83 17.63
CA SER A 848 23.42 16.24 18.96
C SER A 848 24.17 15.14 19.73
N LEU A 849 25.03 15.53 20.68
CA LEU A 849 25.87 14.57 21.41
C LEU A 849 25.03 13.55 22.20
N SER A 850 23.93 13.98 22.81
CA SER A 850 22.96 13.09 23.48
C SER A 850 22.28 12.14 22.50
N TYR A 851 21.89 12.62 21.31
CA TYR A 851 21.36 11.78 20.23
C TYR A 851 22.36 10.72 19.76
N VAL A 852 23.65 11.07 19.60
CA VAL A 852 24.70 10.07 19.29
C VAL A 852 24.85 9.03 20.40
N MET A 853 24.89 9.46 21.66
CA MET A 853 24.98 8.55 22.82
C MET A 853 23.80 7.57 22.87
N VAL A 854 22.56 8.06 22.78
CA VAL A 854 21.35 7.23 22.86
C VAL A 854 21.20 6.30 21.65
N THR A 855 21.42 6.79 20.43
CA THR A 855 21.32 5.94 19.22
C THR A 855 22.41 4.86 19.18
N THR A 856 23.62 5.14 19.69
CA THR A 856 24.68 4.14 19.87
C THR A 856 24.39 3.14 20.99
N CYS A 857 23.74 3.54 22.09
CA CYS A 857 23.28 2.61 23.13
C CYS A 857 22.41 1.50 22.53
N PHE A 858 21.41 1.86 21.72
CA PHE A 858 20.55 0.92 21.01
C PHE A 858 21.32 0.08 19.98
N ALA A 859 22.33 0.65 19.31
CA ALA A 859 23.16 -0.08 18.34
C ALA A 859 23.98 -1.22 18.99
N PHE A 860 24.60 -0.97 20.15
CA PHE A 860 25.28 -2.01 20.94
C PHE A 860 24.31 -3.11 21.40
N PHE A 861 23.10 -2.74 21.83
CA PHE A 861 22.07 -3.68 22.27
C PHE A 861 21.58 -4.58 21.11
N LEU A 862 21.23 -3.98 19.97
CA LEU A 862 20.79 -4.71 18.78
C LEU A 862 21.89 -5.63 18.22
N LEU A 863 23.16 -5.19 18.19
CA LEU A 863 24.28 -6.05 17.79
C LEU A 863 24.41 -7.26 18.72
N THR A 864 24.25 -7.07 20.02
CA THR A 864 24.29 -8.14 21.03
C THR A 864 23.21 -9.19 20.78
N ILE A 865 21.97 -8.76 20.49
CA ILE A 865 20.85 -9.64 20.14
C ILE A 865 21.13 -10.40 18.84
N CYS A 866 21.54 -9.71 17.77
CA CYS A 866 21.85 -10.34 16.49
C CYS A 866 22.99 -11.38 16.61
N TYR A 867 24.05 -11.06 17.35
CA TYR A 867 25.17 -11.98 17.58
C TYR A 867 24.74 -13.23 18.38
N TYR A 868 23.98 -13.04 19.46
CA TYR A 868 23.52 -14.15 20.30
C TYR A 868 22.58 -15.09 19.55
N LEU A 869 21.59 -14.57 18.83
CA LEU A 869 20.60 -15.39 18.13
C LEU A 869 21.16 -16.13 16.90
N ILE A 870 22.08 -15.50 16.16
CA ILE A 870 22.53 -15.98 14.84
C ILE A 870 23.83 -16.77 14.92
N ASP A 871 24.89 -16.21 15.52
CA ASP A 871 26.22 -16.83 15.49
C ASP A 871 26.44 -17.78 16.69
N ILE A 872 25.83 -17.51 17.85
CA ILE A 872 25.92 -18.35 19.06
C ILE A 872 24.82 -19.42 19.13
N ARG A 873 23.56 -19.02 19.37
CA ARG A 873 22.40 -19.95 19.50
C ARG A 873 22.03 -20.62 18.18
N LYS A 874 22.28 -19.95 17.04
CA LYS A 874 21.90 -20.39 15.68
C LYS A 874 20.40 -20.69 15.52
N TRP A 875 19.56 -20.12 16.41
CA TRP A 875 18.10 -20.21 16.35
C TRP A 875 17.57 -19.53 15.09
N TRP A 876 18.24 -18.46 14.66
CA TRP A 876 17.94 -17.74 13.44
C TRP A 876 19.15 -17.72 12.49
N THR A 877 18.90 -17.66 11.19
CA THR A 877 19.96 -17.68 10.16
C THR A 877 20.28 -16.30 9.60
N GLY A 878 19.61 -15.24 10.10
CA GLY A 878 19.65 -13.87 9.58
C GLY A 878 18.78 -13.63 8.34
N SER A 879 18.29 -14.68 7.69
CA SER A 879 17.35 -14.59 6.56
C SER A 879 15.97 -14.08 7.05
N PRO A 880 15.35 -13.07 6.40
CA PRO A 880 15.71 -12.51 5.09
C PRO A 880 16.76 -11.38 5.11
N PHE A 881 16.86 -10.59 6.19
CA PHE A 881 17.66 -9.35 6.25
C PHE A 881 19.15 -9.51 5.89
N PHE A 882 19.72 -10.69 6.12
CA PHE A 882 21.08 -11.05 5.69
C PHE A 882 21.36 -10.76 4.20
N TYR A 883 20.39 -10.94 3.29
CA TYR A 883 20.63 -10.70 1.85
C TYR A 883 20.72 -9.20 1.50
N PRO A 884 19.77 -8.32 1.91
CA PRO A 884 19.94 -6.87 1.81
C PRO A 884 21.25 -6.36 2.44
N GLY A 885 21.63 -6.90 3.60
CA GLY A 885 22.83 -6.47 4.33
C GLY A 885 24.15 -6.69 3.59
N MET A 886 24.22 -7.71 2.72
CA MET A 886 25.38 -7.96 1.84
C MET A 886 25.47 -6.99 0.64
N ASN A 887 24.39 -6.29 0.30
CA ASN A 887 24.28 -5.41 -0.87
C ASN A 887 23.75 -4.00 -0.51
N GLY A 888 23.84 -3.58 0.75
CA GLY A 888 23.08 -2.44 1.30
C GLY A 888 23.17 -1.12 0.52
N ILE A 889 24.34 -0.77 -0.04
CA ILE A 889 24.50 0.46 -0.83
C ILE A 889 23.71 0.41 -2.15
N LEU A 890 23.64 -0.76 -2.80
CA LEU A 890 22.83 -0.99 -3.99
C LEU A 890 21.33 -0.96 -3.68
N MET A 891 20.93 -1.38 -2.47
CA MET A 891 19.53 -1.28 -2.03
C MET A 891 19.14 0.17 -1.72
N TYR A 892 20.04 0.95 -1.09
CA TYR A 892 19.83 2.37 -0.83
C TYR A 892 19.71 3.18 -2.14
N LEU A 893 20.71 3.12 -3.02
CA LEU A 893 20.65 3.82 -4.31
C LEU A 893 19.52 3.27 -5.20
N GLY A 894 19.22 1.98 -5.08
CA GLY A 894 18.10 1.32 -5.75
C GLY A 894 16.77 1.98 -5.44
N HIS A 895 16.34 2.00 -4.16
CA HIS A 895 15.01 2.52 -3.82
C HIS A 895 14.85 4.01 -4.13
N GLN A 896 15.89 4.82 -3.93
CA GLN A 896 15.89 6.25 -4.30
C GLN A 896 15.69 6.45 -5.82
N VAL A 897 16.42 5.70 -6.66
CA VAL A 897 16.27 5.76 -8.12
C VAL A 897 14.91 5.22 -8.59
N THR A 898 14.32 4.26 -7.89
CA THR A 898 13.01 3.69 -8.23
C THR A 898 11.82 4.35 -7.53
N TYR A 899 12.03 5.37 -6.70
CA TYR A 899 10.98 5.95 -5.85
C TYR A 899 9.75 6.40 -6.66
N ASN A 900 9.97 7.10 -7.78
CA ASN A 900 8.88 7.54 -8.66
C ASN A 900 8.52 6.52 -9.76
N LEU A 901 8.82 5.22 -9.58
CA LEU A 901 8.62 4.17 -10.60
C LEU A 901 7.72 3.03 -10.12
N PHE A 902 6.66 2.75 -10.88
CA PHE A 902 5.94 1.48 -10.77
C PHE A 902 6.85 0.29 -11.14
N PRO A 903 6.88 -0.82 -10.39
CA PRO A 903 5.93 -1.23 -9.34
C PRO A 903 6.44 -1.03 -7.90
N TRP A 904 7.28 -0.03 -7.62
CA TRP A 904 7.66 0.29 -6.23
C TRP A 904 6.61 1.18 -5.56
N HIS A 905 6.21 2.25 -6.24
CA HIS A 905 5.17 3.18 -5.77
C HIS A 905 4.04 3.37 -6.79
N TRP A 906 2.87 3.77 -6.30
CA TRP A 906 1.70 4.15 -7.09
C TRP A 906 0.75 5.05 -6.28
N GLN A 907 -0.07 5.83 -6.98
CA GLN A 907 -1.04 6.74 -6.34
C GLN A 907 -2.46 6.23 -6.58
N THR A 908 -3.23 6.03 -5.51
CA THR A 908 -4.62 5.54 -5.51
C THR A 908 -5.65 6.69 -5.48
N GLY A 909 -5.35 7.80 -6.14
CA GLY A 909 -6.26 8.95 -6.28
C GLY A 909 -6.52 9.66 -4.95
N LEU A 910 -7.80 9.88 -4.64
CA LEU A 910 -8.25 10.66 -3.48
C LEU A 910 -8.21 9.88 -2.15
N MET A 911 -8.26 8.54 -2.17
CA MET A 911 -8.33 7.71 -0.96
C MET A 911 -6.93 7.41 -0.38
N ASN A 912 -6.30 8.43 0.19
CA ASN A 912 -5.01 8.28 0.90
C ASN A 912 -5.19 7.68 2.30
N THR A 913 -5.59 6.40 2.37
CA THR A 913 -5.78 5.70 3.66
C THR A 913 -4.48 5.22 4.28
N HIS A 914 -4.43 5.10 5.62
CA HIS A 914 -3.29 4.47 6.30
C HIS A 914 -3.10 3.01 5.84
N PHE A 915 -4.19 2.29 5.54
CA PHE A 915 -4.14 0.93 5.00
C PHE A 915 -3.44 0.88 3.63
N GLU A 916 -3.85 1.69 2.66
CA GLU A 916 -3.28 1.64 1.30
C GLU A 916 -1.81 2.05 1.28
N ARG A 917 -1.42 3.08 2.05
CA ARG A 917 -0.02 3.49 2.19
C ARG A 917 0.82 2.45 2.93
N LEU A 918 0.25 1.72 3.90
CA LEU A 918 0.94 0.60 4.53
C LEU A 918 1.15 -0.57 3.53
N VAL A 919 0.14 -0.88 2.70
CA VAL A 919 0.25 -1.94 1.67
C VAL A 919 1.28 -1.57 0.58
N GLU A 920 1.29 -0.33 0.11
CA GLU A 920 2.28 0.19 -0.85
C GLU A 920 3.72 0.03 -0.32
N THR A 921 3.98 0.55 0.87
CA THR A 921 5.33 0.55 1.49
C THR A 921 5.81 -0.86 1.83
N LEU A 922 4.94 -1.72 2.38
CA LEU A 922 5.28 -3.12 2.64
C LEU A 922 5.56 -3.91 1.36
N TRP A 923 4.87 -3.61 0.26
CA TRP A 923 5.15 -4.19 -1.05
C TRP A 923 6.50 -3.71 -1.61
N GLY A 924 6.78 -2.40 -1.61
CA GLY A 924 8.05 -1.83 -2.09
C GLY A 924 9.27 -2.42 -1.37
N VAL A 925 9.19 -2.52 -0.05
CA VAL A 925 10.17 -3.19 0.81
C VAL A 925 10.30 -4.68 0.47
N SER A 926 9.18 -5.40 0.32
CA SER A 926 9.19 -6.83 -0.01
C SER A 926 9.83 -7.11 -1.37
N LEU A 927 9.59 -6.23 -2.35
CA LEU A 927 10.18 -6.28 -3.68
C LEU A 927 11.71 -6.09 -3.61
N TRP A 928 12.20 -5.14 -2.82
CA TRP A 928 13.64 -4.95 -2.58
C TRP A 928 14.28 -6.14 -1.84
N VAL A 929 13.62 -6.73 -0.85
CA VAL A 929 14.09 -7.94 -0.17
C VAL A 929 14.15 -9.15 -1.13
N ALA A 930 13.18 -9.28 -2.05
CA ALA A 930 13.20 -10.30 -3.09
C ALA A 930 14.33 -10.08 -4.10
N ILE A 931 14.58 -8.83 -4.52
CA ILE A 931 15.71 -8.46 -5.39
C ILE A 931 17.05 -8.77 -4.72
N ALA A 932 17.22 -8.41 -3.44
CA ALA A 932 18.42 -8.71 -2.67
C ALA A 932 18.68 -10.23 -2.58
N THR A 933 17.61 -11.00 -2.37
CA THR A 933 17.65 -12.47 -2.33
C THR A 933 18.06 -13.05 -3.69
N TRP A 934 17.51 -12.52 -4.79
CA TRP A 934 17.87 -12.91 -6.16
C TRP A 934 19.34 -12.59 -6.49
N LEU A 935 19.81 -11.38 -6.16
CA LEU A 935 21.21 -10.95 -6.33
C LEU A 935 22.16 -11.89 -5.57
N TYR A 936 21.85 -12.21 -4.31
CA TYR A 936 22.61 -13.16 -3.50
C TYR A 936 22.68 -14.56 -4.15
N HIS A 937 21.55 -15.10 -4.63
CA HIS A 937 21.52 -16.38 -5.33
C HIS A 937 22.25 -16.36 -6.69
N LYS A 938 22.33 -15.20 -7.35
CA LYS A 938 23.16 -14.98 -8.54
C LYS A 938 24.62 -14.64 -8.22
N LYS A 939 25.01 -14.57 -6.93
CA LYS A 939 26.34 -14.16 -6.44
C LYS A 939 26.78 -12.75 -6.91
N VAL A 940 25.81 -11.87 -7.18
CA VAL A 940 26.07 -10.48 -7.56
C VAL A 940 26.20 -9.63 -6.30
N PHE A 941 27.37 -9.02 -6.13
CA PHE A 941 27.69 -8.15 -5.00
C PHE A 941 28.31 -6.85 -5.50
N LEU A 942 27.73 -5.71 -5.16
CA LEU A 942 28.30 -4.41 -5.50
C LEU A 942 29.39 -4.03 -4.48
N ALA A 943 30.60 -3.77 -4.96
CA ALA A 943 31.72 -3.25 -4.18
C ALA A 943 32.21 -1.92 -4.78
N LEU A 944 32.77 -1.05 -3.93
CA LEU A 944 33.29 0.28 -4.25
C LEU A 944 34.75 0.38 -3.79
#